data_AF-M7AW30-F1
#
_entry.id   AF-M7AW30-F1
#
_cell.length_a   1.000
_cell.length_b   1.000
_cell.length_c   1.000
_cell.angle_alpha   90.00
_cell.angle_beta   90.00
_cell.angle_gamma   90.00
#
_symmetry.space_group_name_H-M   'P 1'
#
loop_
_entity.id
_entity.type
_entity.pdbx_description
1 polymer ?
#
loop_
_entity_poly.entity_id
_entity_poly.type
_entity_poly.pdbx_seq_one_letter_code
_entity_poly.pdbx_strand_id
1 'polypeptide(L)'
;MMQKSPPSLISLAGGIPNPNTFPFKMATITTRDGTAVDIGEDLMKRALQYSPSAGIPELLSWLKDLQKSLHNPPTAKYSPDQGQMEICVTTGSQEGLCKVFEMLINPGDNILLDAPTYPGTLAAVKRPLGCNIINVPSDQHGIIPKALKEILSRWSPEDVRKHNNIPKFLYTIPNGGNPTGTSLTTDRKKEIYQLARQYNFLVIEDDPYYFLQFDKPWAPTFLSMDVDGRVIRTDSFSKILSSGLRIGFLTGPKPLIDRVILHIQVSTMHTSTFTQAKKGFLEHVDRVVEFYKTQQDAMLAAADKWLKGLADWHAPAAGMFLWIKIKGVSDTQQLIMEKALQKEVLLVPGGAFNIDSSVPSSYVRASFSLSSPAQMDQRYYKGGASVSMYGLQEQAYKGNSSLHCVSSTPEEGSLAEKKPSVIMISGGMPNPNHFPFKTASFTIEDGTTIEIGEALMKRALQYSTTEGIPELLSWLKDLQMSLHNPPTAKYSPHQGQMEICITPGSQDGLSKVFDMLINPGDNVLLEDPSYSGTLSALKPLGCNIIKVPANKHGIIPEALKEILSRWRPEDAKKQNNNLPKFLYTVPNGSNPAGTSLTADCKKKIYQLARCYNFLIIEDDPYYFLQFEKTKAPTFLSMDVDGRVIRCDTFSKILSAGLRLGFLTGPKPLIDRVILHMQSSTMHTSTFSQASAIAQLHNYLTGLFLKTKCFILLCIQHSRTNSRKAPICMQILISELLHKWGQKGLLEHADRVTAFYRTQRDAMLAAADKWLKGYSNYLLGVMHIPQKHVVLDTVITSILDEMDLSSPV
;
A
#
# COMPACT_ATOMS: atom_id res chain seq x y z
N MET A 1 -17.73 4.62 19.92
CA MET A 1 -17.83 4.75 21.39
C MET A 1 -16.78 5.71 21.93
N MET A 2 -15.47 5.51 21.73
CA MET A 2 -14.42 6.39 22.31
C MET A 2 -14.58 7.90 22.06
N GLN A 3 -15.00 8.34 20.87
CA GLN A 3 -15.24 9.77 20.59
C GLN A 3 -16.46 10.37 21.32
N LYS A 4 -17.35 9.53 21.85
CA LYS A 4 -18.55 9.95 22.62
C LYS A 4 -18.34 9.75 24.14
N SER A 5 -17.16 9.31 24.55
CA SER A 5 -16.85 8.99 25.94
C SER A 5 -16.35 10.21 26.70
N PRO A 6 -16.61 10.30 28.02
CA PRO A 6 -16.08 11.37 28.84
C PRO A 6 -14.53 11.30 28.92
N PRO A 7 -13.84 12.43 29.13
CA PRO A 7 -12.37 12.46 29.28
C PRO A 7 -11.83 11.59 30.42
N SER A 8 -12.66 11.30 31.43
CA SER A 8 -12.33 10.42 32.55
C SER A 8 -12.41 8.93 32.22
N LEU A 9 -12.88 8.54 31.02
CA LEU A 9 -12.99 7.14 30.64
C LEU A 9 -11.60 6.51 30.50
N ILE A 10 -11.30 5.57 31.39
CA ILE A 10 -10.18 4.64 31.22
C ILE A 10 -10.65 3.51 30.31
N SER A 11 -10.19 3.52 29.05
CA SER A 11 -10.54 2.48 28.09
C SER A 11 -9.61 1.27 28.23
N LEU A 12 -10.19 0.10 28.54
CA LEU A 12 -9.51 -1.20 28.51
C LEU A 12 -9.83 -2.00 27.23
N ALA A 13 -10.55 -1.39 26.28
CA ALA A 13 -11.11 -2.09 25.12
C ALA A 13 -10.17 -2.21 23.91
N GLY A 14 -9.13 -1.36 23.84
CA GLY A 14 -8.28 -1.25 22.66
C GLY A 14 -7.00 -2.06 22.75
N GLY A 15 -6.74 -2.94 21.77
CA GLY A 15 -5.44 -3.60 21.57
C GLY A 15 -4.39 -2.70 20.90
N ILE A 16 -4.33 -1.42 21.27
CA ILE A 16 -3.41 -0.43 20.68
C ILE A 16 -2.08 -0.39 21.46
N PRO A 17 -0.94 -0.18 20.79
CA PRO A 17 0.34 -0.04 21.47
C PRO A 17 0.36 1.18 22.40
N ASN A 18 1.04 1.07 23.54
CA ASN A 18 1.23 2.19 24.45
C ASN A 18 2.15 3.25 23.83
N PRO A 19 1.74 4.53 23.76
CA PRO A 19 2.58 5.59 23.18
C PRO A 19 3.94 5.80 23.85
N ASN A 20 4.10 5.40 25.11
CA ASN A 20 5.36 5.50 25.84
C ASN A 20 6.36 4.40 25.46
N THR A 21 5.98 3.44 24.63
CA THR A 21 6.92 2.46 24.09
C THR A 21 7.44 2.86 22.71
N PHE A 22 6.96 3.98 22.15
CA PHE A 22 7.39 4.43 20.83
C PHE A 22 8.79 5.04 20.88
N PRO A 23 9.58 4.82 19.82
CA PRO A 23 11.01 5.13 19.83
C PRO A 23 11.31 6.63 19.65
N PHE A 24 10.52 7.34 18.83
CA PHE A 24 10.75 8.75 18.57
C PHE A 24 9.96 9.60 19.56
N LYS A 25 10.67 10.50 20.23
CA LYS A 25 10.12 11.49 21.15
C LYS A 25 9.74 12.77 20.42
N MET A 26 10.61 13.29 19.56
CA MET A 26 10.40 14.54 18.82
C MET A 26 11.03 14.46 17.43
N ALA A 27 10.69 15.38 16.54
CA ALA A 27 11.39 15.54 15.27
C ALA A 27 11.48 16.99 14.83
N THR A 28 12.50 17.30 14.03
CA THR A 28 12.61 18.56 13.30
C THR A 28 12.73 18.25 11.82
N ILE A 29 11.84 18.80 10.99
CA ILE A 29 11.90 18.65 9.53
C ILE A 29 12.33 19.99 8.93
N THR A 30 13.42 19.99 8.17
CA THR A 30 13.91 21.18 7.49
C THR A 30 13.34 21.23 6.08
N THR A 31 12.61 22.30 5.75
CA THR A 31 12.12 22.57 4.41
C THR A 31 13.24 23.06 3.50
N ARG A 32 12.98 23.08 2.19
CA ARG A 32 13.97 23.49 1.19
C ARG A 32 14.40 24.96 1.31
N ASP A 33 13.53 25.83 1.80
CA ASP A 33 13.83 27.24 2.11
C ASP A 33 14.61 27.43 3.42
N GLY A 34 14.94 26.34 4.13
CA GLY A 34 15.69 26.37 5.38
C GLY A 34 14.82 26.49 6.64
N THR A 35 13.49 26.57 6.51
CA THR A 35 12.59 26.63 7.67
C THR A 35 12.60 25.31 8.44
N ALA A 36 12.80 25.36 9.75
CA ALA A 36 12.64 24.21 10.63
C ALA A 36 11.18 24.07 11.07
N VAL A 37 10.64 22.86 10.96
CA VAL A 37 9.31 22.49 11.45
C VAL A 37 9.48 21.49 12.59
N ASP A 38 9.24 21.95 13.81
CA ASP A 38 9.38 21.13 15.01
C ASP A 38 8.08 20.38 15.34
N ILE A 39 8.24 19.10 15.64
CA ILE A 39 7.20 18.16 16.06
C ILE A 39 7.52 17.79 17.51
N GLY A 40 6.80 18.41 18.44
CA GLY A 40 6.89 18.13 19.87
C GLY A 40 6.34 16.76 20.27
N GLU A 41 6.54 16.39 21.53
CA GLU A 41 6.28 15.04 22.05
C GLU A 41 4.83 14.56 21.88
N ASP A 42 3.85 15.39 22.21
CA ASP A 42 2.44 15.02 22.09
C ASP A 42 2.03 14.77 20.64
N LEU A 43 2.51 15.61 19.72
CA LEU A 43 2.23 15.45 18.30
C LEU A 43 2.95 14.22 17.74
N MET A 44 4.17 13.95 18.19
CA MET A 44 4.91 12.75 17.80
C MET A 44 4.20 11.47 18.26
N LYS A 45 3.77 11.40 19.53
CA LYS A 45 2.99 10.27 20.06
C LYS A 45 1.71 10.01 19.26
N ARG A 46 1.01 11.07 18.84
CA ARG A 46 -0.16 10.98 17.96
C ARG A 46 0.21 10.51 16.55
N ALA A 47 1.29 11.03 15.97
CA ALA A 47 1.77 10.68 14.63
C ALA A 47 2.23 9.21 14.52
N LEU A 48 2.73 8.64 15.63
CA LEU A 48 3.18 7.25 15.72
C LEU A 48 2.07 6.27 16.12
N GLN A 49 0.85 6.75 16.39
CA GLN A 49 -0.30 5.91 16.76
C GLN A 49 -1.24 5.63 15.57
N TYR A 50 -2.08 4.60 15.74
CA TYR A 50 -3.23 4.38 14.87
C TYR A 50 -4.10 5.64 14.79
N SER A 51 -4.64 5.91 13.60
CA SER A 51 -5.56 7.02 13.35
C SER A 51 -6.89 6.51 12.77
N PRO A 52 -7.95 7.35 12.76
CA PRO A 52 -9.19 6.98 12.09
C PRO A 52 -8.98 6.63 10.62
N SER A 53 -9.72 5.65 10.10
CA SER A 53 -9.62 5.19 8.71
C SER A 53 -9.79 6.29 7.67
N ALA A 54 -10.63 7.29 7.96
CA ALA A 54 -10.83 8.45 7.09
C ALA A 54 -9.61 9.39 7.00
N GLY A 55 -8.68 9.35 7.96
CA GLY A 55 -7.56 10.29 8.09
C GLY A 55 -7.60 11.10 9.39
N ILE A 56 -6.53 11.85 9.66
CA ILE A 56 -6.46 12.68 10.87
C ILE A 56 -7.42 13.88 10.79
N PRO A 57 -8.11 14.25 11.88
CA PRO A 57 -9.10 15.34 11.87
C PRO A 57 -8.55 16.66 11.34
N GLU A 58 -7.30 17.00 11.67
CA GLU A 58 -6.67 18.26 11.26
C GLU A 58 -6.39 18.35 9.77
N LEU A 59 -6.13 17.21 9.11
CA LEU A 59 -5.95 17.12 7.67
C LEU A 59 -7.30 17.10 6.97
N LEU A 60 -8.27 16.34 7.50
CA LEU A 60 -9.62 16.30 6.96
C LEU A 60 -10.30 17.67 6.94
N SER A 61 -10.20 18.44 8.03
CA SER A 61 -10.72 19.81 8.08
C SER A 61 -10.07 20.69 7.02
N TRP A 62 -8.74 20.63 6.92
CA TRP A 62 -8.00 21.42 5.94
C TRP A 62 -8.33 21.04 4.50
N LEU A 63 -8.45 19.75 4.18
CA LEU A 63 -8.87 19.27 2.86
C LEU A 63 -10.30 19.72 2.52
N LYS A 64 -11.22 19.71 3.49
CA LYS A 64 -12.59 20.20 3.28
C LYS A 64 -12.60 21.69 2.94
N ASP A 65 -11.80 22.48 3.64
CA ASP A 65 -11.69 23.91 3.38
C ASP A 65 -10.99 24.19 2.03
N LEU A 66 -9.97 23.41 1.69
CA LEU A 66 -9.31 23.44 0.39
C LEU A 66 -10.30 23.14 -0.74
N GLN A 67 -11.08 22.07 -0.63
CA GLN A 67 -12.08 21.68 -1.63
C GLN A 67 -13.18 22.73 -1.79
N LYS A 68 -13.66 23.32 -0.68
CA LYS A 68 -14.61 24.45 -0.72
C LYS A 68 -14.02 25.67 -1.40
N SER A 69 -12.78 26.01 -1.08
CA SER A 69 -12.11 27.20 -1.65
C SER A 69 -11.82 27.05 -3.14
N LEU A 70 -11.45 25.85 -3.60
CA LEU A 70 -11.05 25.61 -4.99
C LEU A 70 -12.23 25.30 -5.91
N HIS A 71 -13.24 24.60 -5.40
CA HIS A 71 -14.32 24.07 -6.24
C HIS A 71 -15.71 24.58 -5.85
N ASN A 72 -15.89 25.09 -4.63
CA ASN A 72 -17.17 25.56 -4.09
C ASN A 72 -18.38 24.65 -4.45
N PRO A 73 -18.30 23.33 -4.16
CA PRO A 73 -19.29 22.39 -4.67
C PRO A 73 -20.66 22.60 -4.00
N PRO A 74 -21.78 22.49 -4.75
CA PRO A 74 -23.13 22.62 -4.18
C PRO A 74 -23.38 21.65 -3.01
N THR A 75 -22.85 20.42 -3.11
CA THR A 75 -22.95 19.36 -2.09
C THR A 75 -22.32 19.72 -0.75
N ALA A 76 -21.46 20.74 -0.66
CA ALA A 76 -20.89 21.18 0.62
C ALA A 76 -21.96 21.70 1.61
N LYS A 77 -23.11 22.18 1.09
CA LYS A 77 -24.21 22.73 1.90
C LYS A 77 -25.32 21.72 2.18
N TYR A 78 -25.24 20.51 1.64
CA TYR A 78 -26.30 19.51 1.79
C TYR A 78 -26.26 18.86 3.18
N SER A 79 -27.38 18.27 3.59
CA SER A 79 -27.42 17.40 4.76
C SER A 79 -26.73 16.06 4.46
N PRO A 80 -26.26 15.32 5.49
CA PRO A 80 -25.69 13.99 5.33
C PRO A 80 -26.54 13.04 4.46
N ASP A 81 -27.85 13.02 4.68
CA ASP A 81 -28.79 12.15 3.95
C ASP A 81 -28.99 12.58 2.49
N GLN A 82 -28.70 13.83 2.16
CA GLN A 82 -28.74 14.38 0.80
C GLN A 82 -27.40 14.27 0.06
N GLY A 83 -26.41 13.57 0.63
CA GLY A 83 -25.11 13.41 -0.02
C GLY A 83 -24.16 14.58 0.20
N GLN A 84 -24.13 15.13 1.42
CA GLN A 84 -23.14 16.14 1.82
C GLN A 84 -21.72 15.77 1.37
N MET A 85 -20.95 16.75 0.90
CA MET A 85 -19.54 16.57 0.55
C MET A 85 -18.75 16.02 1.74
N GLU A 86 -18.10 14.88 1.56
CA GLU A 86 -17.25 14.21 2.54
C GLU A 86 -15.88 13.87 1.94
N ILE A 87 -14.88 13.69 2.80
CA ILE A 87 -13.49 13.42 2.39
C ILE A 87 -12.92 12.21 3.11
N CYS A 88 -12.13 11.41 2.40
CA CYS A 88 -11.33 10.31 2.96
C CYS A 88 -9.89 10.37 2.43
N VAL A 89 -8.91 10.32 3.34
CA VAL A 89 -7.47 10.22 3.01
C VAL A 89 -7.13 8.78 2.63
N THR A 90 -6.30 8.62 1.61
CA THR A 90 -5.91 7.33 1.03
C THR A 90 -4.39 7.22 0.84
N THR A 91 -3.89 5.99 0.74
CA THR A 91 -2.49 5.61 0.48
C THR A 91 -2.14 5.87 -0.99
N GLY A 92 -2.16 7.15 -1.35
CA GLY A 92 -2.18 7.63 -2.72
C GLY A 92 -3.56 7.46 -3.39
N SER A 93 -3.75 8.16 -4.51
CA SER A 93 -5.01 8.12 -5.27
C SER A 93 -5.39 6.72 -5.76
N GLN A 94 -4.40 5.87 -6.06
CA GLN A 94 -4.63 4.51 -6.55
C GLN A 94 -5.45 3.65 -5.58
N GLU A 95 -5.20 3.74 -4.27
CA GLU A 95 -5.97 3.00 -3.28
C GLU A 95 -7.43 3.47 -3.31
N GLY A 96 -7.65 4.78 -3.32
CA GLY A 96 -8.99 5.36 -3.38
C GLY A 96 -9.77 4.90 -4.61
N LEU A 97 -9.15 4.93 -5.78
CA LEU A 97 -9.76 4.42 -7.02
C LEU A 97 -10.11 2.94 -6.91
N CYS A 98 -9.19 2.11 -6.42
CA CYS A 98 -9.46 0.68 -6.27
C CYS A 98 -10.63 0.43 -5.32
N LYS A 99 -10.71 1.16 -4.20
CA LYS A 99 -11.82 0.99 -3.25
C LYS A 99 -13.16 1.46 -3.83
N VAL A 100 -13.15 2.48 -4.67
CA VAL A 100 -14.33 2.91 -5.42
C VAL A 100 -14.74 1.85 -6.45
N PHE A 101 -13.79 1.26 -7.17
CA PHE A 101 -14.07 0.22 -8.16
C PHE A 101 -14.59 -1.08 -7.52
N GLU A 102 -13.91 -1.58 -6.50
CA GLU A 102 -14.31 -2.75 -5.71
C GLU A 102 -15.72 -2.58 -5.09
N MET A 103 -16.08 -1.35 -4.70
CA MET A 103 -17.40 -1.03 -4.15
C MET A 103 -18.50 -0.99 -5.23
N LEU A 104 -18.20 -0.54 -6.45
CA LEU A 104 -19.20 -0.22 -7.46
C LEU A 104 -19.38 -1.29 -8.54
N ILE A 105 -18.38 -2.13 -8.76
CA ILE A 105 -18.33 -3.08 -9.87
C ILE A 105 -18.65 -4.49 -9.39
N ASN A 106 -19.59 -5.14 -10.08
CA ASN A 106 -19.75 -6.58 -10.08
C ASN A 106 -19.28 -7.19 -11.42
N PRO A 107 -18.90 -8.47 -11.45
CA PRO A 107 -18.59 -9.15 -12.70
C PRO A 107 -19.72 -9.02 -13.73
N GLY A 108 -19.37 -8.63 -14.95
CA GLY A 108 -20.30 -8.38 -16.05
C GLY A 108 -20.88 -6.96 -16.12
N ASP A 109 -20.68 -6.11 -15.11
CA ASP A 109 -21.13 -4.71 -15.17
C ASP A 109 -20.41 -3.94 -16.29
N ASN A 110 -21.11 -2.99 -16.91
CA ASN A 110 -20.52 -2.07 -17.89
C ASN A 110 -19.94 -0.83 -17.21
N ILE A 111 -18.78 -0.38 -17.66
CA ILE A 111 -18.18 0.90 -17.26
C ILE A 111 -17.73 1.69 -18.49
N LEU A 112 -17.74 3.01 -18.40
CA LEU A 112 -17.29 3.91 -19.45
C LEU A 112 -15.91 4.46 -19.09
N LEU A 113 -15.01 4.51 -20.06
CA LEU A 113 -13.73 5.21 -19.97
C LEU A 113 -13.27 5.64 -21.36
N ASP A 114 -12.48 6.70 -21.43
CA ASP A 114 -11.77 7.05 -22.66
C ASP A 114 -10.49 6.26 -22.82
N ALA A 115 -10.14 5.86 -24.04
CA ALA A 115 -8.86 5.26 -24.38
C ALA A 115 -8.15 6.06 -25.48
N PRO A 116 -6.82 6.29 -25.38
CA PRO A 116 -5.89 5.73 -24.38
C PRO A 116 -6.06 6.32 -22.97
N THR A 117 -5.71 5.55 -21.93
CA THR A 117 -5.89 5.95 -20.51
C THR A 117 -4.76 5.48 -19.60
N TYR A 118 -4.84 5.82 -18.32
CA TYR A 118 -3.85 5.43 -17.33
C TYR A 118 -3.83 3.89 -17.12
N PRO A 119 -2.68 3.22 -17.32
CA PRO A 119 -2.60 1.75 -17.23
C PRO A 119 -2.92 1.21 -15.84
N GLY A 120 -2.68 2.00 -14.78
CA GLY A 120 -3.03 1.60 -13.41
C GLY A 120 -4.53 1.38 -13.22
N THR A 121 -5.37 2.18 -13.89
CA THR A 121 -6.82 1.99 -13.88
C THR A 121 -7.21 0.72 -14.62
N LEU A 122 -6.64 0.47 -15.80
CA LEU A 122 -6.89 -0.76 -16.56
C LEU A 122 -6.47 -2.01 -15.78
N ALA A 123 -5.33 -1.95 -15.08
CA ALA A 123 -4.84 -3.02 -14.23
C ALA A 123 -5.76 -3.28 -13.03
N ALA A 124 -6.38 -2.25 -12.46
CA ALA A 124 -7.31 -2.37 -11.34
C ALA A 124 -8.68 -2.95 -11.74
N VAL A 125 -9.22 -2.58 -12.92
CA VAL A 125 -10.62 -2.92 -13.27
C VAL A 125 -10.78 -4.11 -14.21
N LYS A 126 -9.91 -4.28 -15.22
CA LYS A 126 -10.20 -5.15 -16.37
C LYS A 126 -10.22 -6.64 -16.00
N ARG A 127 -9.11 -7.15 -15.48
CA ARG A 127 -8.97 -8.55 -15.09
C ARG A 127 -9.49 -8.85 -13.68
N PRO A 128 -9.21 -8.01 -12.66
CA PRO A 128 -9.60 -8.35 -11.29
C PRO A 128 -11.11 -8.34 -11.06
N LEU A 129 -11.84 -7.40 -11.67
CA LEU A 129 -13.26 -7.17 -11.38
C LEU A 129 -14.22 -7.73 -12.43
N GLY A 130 -13.70 -8.24 -13.56
CA GLY A 130 -14.51 -8.88 -14.59
C GLY A 130 -15.55 -7.98 -15.26
N CYS A 131 -15.31 -6.66 -15.31
CA CYS A 131 -16.21 -5.70 -15.93
C CYS A 131 -16.02 -5.58 -17.45
N ASN A 132 -17.06 -5.10 -18.11
CA ASN A 132 -17.06 -4.77 -19.52
C ASN A 132 -16.69 -3.30 -19.70
N ILE A 133 -15.55 -3.05 -20.33
CA ILE A 133 -15.06 -1.69 -20.59
C ILE A 133 -15.61 -1.20 -21.93
N ILE A 134 -16.38 -0.10 -21.89
CA ILE A 134 -16.88 0.59 -23.08
C ILE A 134 -16.02 1.82 -23.33
N ASN A 135 -15.26 1.79 -24.43
CA ASN A 135 -14.43 2.91 -24.84
C ASN A 135 -15.28 4.10 -25.31
N VAL A 136 -14.99 5.29 -24.79
CA VAL A 136 -15.57 6.56 -25.23
C VAL A 136 -14.52 7.32 -26.07
N PRO A 137 -14.82 7.66 -27.33
CA PRO A 137 -13.89 8.43 -28.16
C PRO A 137 -13.50 9.78 -27.55
N SER A 138 -12.21 10.09 -27.62
CA SER A 138 -11.62 11.35 -27.16
C SER A 138 -10.82 12.02 -28.30
N ASP A 139 -10.67 13.34 -28.22
CA ASP A 139 -9.79 14.14 -29.07
C ASP A 139 -8.86 15.03 -28.21
N GLN A 140 -8.23 16.04 -28.80
CA GLN A 140 -7.34 16.99 -28.12
C GLN A 140 -7.99 17.75 -26.95
N HIS A 141 -9.33 17.72 -26.84
CA HIS A 141 -10.12 18.32 -25.77
C HIS A 141 -10.77 17.27 -24.86
N GLY A 142 -10.24 16.05 -24.81
CA GLY A 142 -10.76 14.93 -24.01
C GLY A 142 -11.97 14.25 -24.65
N ILE A 143 -12.81 13.61 -23.83
CA ILE A 143 -14.04 12.90 -24.24
C ILE A 143 -14.90 13.78 -25.16
N ILE A 144 -15.41 13.18 -26.24
CA ILE A 144 -16.33 13.80 -27.18
C ILE A 144 -17.78 13.55 -26.69
N PRO A 145 -18.52 14.57 -26.20
CA PRO A 145 -19.85 14.36 -25.62
C PRO A 145 -20.87 13.77 -26.59
N LYS A 146 -20.78 14.13 -27.88
CA LYS A 146 -21.63 13.56 -28.94
C LYS A 146 -21.45 12.05 -29.07
N ALA A 147 -20.20 11.57 -29.06
CA ALA A 147 -19.89 10.14 -29.13
C ALA A 147 -20.37 9.42 -27.87
N LEU A 148 -20.20 10.02 -26.69
CA LEU A 148 -20.76 9.50 -25.44
C LEU A 148 -22.29 9.36 -25.52
N LYS A 149 -22.99 10.37 -26.04
CA LYS A 149 -24.44 10.34 -26.25
C LYS A 149 -24.87 9.24 -27.22
N GLU A 150 -24.14 9.04 -28.31
CA GLU A 150 -24.37 7.95 -29.28
C GLU A 150 -24.15 6.56 -28.68
N ILE A 151 -23.18 6.40 -27.79
CA ILE A 151 -22.98 5.15 -27.04
C ILE A 151 -24.16 4.92 -26.09
N LEU A 152 -24.57 5.96 -25.36
CA LEU A 152 -25.63 5.88 -24.36
C LEU A 152 -27.03 5.68 -24.97
N SER A 153 -27.26 6.05 -26.23
CA SER A 153 -28.55 5.85 -26.91
C SER A 153 -28.96 4.38 -27.11
N ARG A 154 -28.04 3.44 -26.84
CA ARG A 154 -28.33 1.99 -26.78
C ARG A 154 -29.26 1.62 -25.63
N TRP A 155 -29.44 2.52 -24.65
CA TRP A 155 -30.34 2.34 -23.52
C TRP A 155 -31.40 3.44 -23.51
N SER A 156 -32.63 3.10 -23.10
CA SER A 156 -33.65 4.13 -22.82
C SER A 156 -33.40 4.74 -21.44
N PRO A 157 -33.42 6.09 -21.28
CA PRO A 157 -33.36 6.75 -19.98
C PRO A 157 -34.43 6.29 -18.98
N GLU A 158 -35.56 5.79 -19.46
CA GLU A 158 -36.67 5.29 -18.62
C GLU A 158 -36.38 3.88 -18.08
N ASP A 159 -35.52 3.13 -18.76
CA ASP A 159 -35.14 1.75 -18.45
C ASP A 159 -33.94 1.63 -17.51
N VAL A 160 -33.30 2.77 -17.19
CA VAL A 160 -32.11 2.89 -16.33
C VAL A 160 -32.32 2.25 -14.94
N ARG A 161 -33.56 2.22 -14.43
CA ARG A 161 -33.89 1.59 -13.14
C ARG A 161 -34.27 0.12 -13.25
N LYS A 162 -34.47 -0.40 -14.47
CA LYS A 162 -35.02 -1.74 -14.74
C LYS A 162 -33.98 -2.71 -15.30
N HIS A 163 -32.93 -2.21 -15.95
CA HIS A 163 -31.91 -3.04 -16.62
C HIS A 163 -30.57 -3.02 -15.86
N ASN A 164 -30.02 -4.20 -15.58
CA ASN A 164 -28.70 -4.35 -14.96
C ASN A 164 -27.51 -4.05 -15.89
N ASN A 165 -27.76 -3.76 -17.18
CA ASN A 165 -26.70 -3.65 -18.19
C ASN A 165 -26.35 -2.19 -18.57
N ILE A 166 -26.85 -1.18 -17.88
CA ILE A 166 -26.44 0.21 -18.12
C ILE A 166 -25.07 0.49 -17.50
N PRO A 167 -24.21 1.35 -18.10
CA PRO A 167 -22.93 1.67 -17.48
C PRO A 167 -23.06 2.28 -16.08
N LYS A 168 -22.31 1.75 -15.12
CA LYS A 168 -22.35 2.19 -13.71
C LYS A 168 -21.75 3.58 -13.52
N PHE A 169 -20.64 3.84 -14.18
CA PHE A 169 -19.92 5.09 -14.07
C PHE A 169 -19.09 5.39 -15.32
N LEU A 170 -18.71 6.67 -15.44
CA LEU A 170 -17.67 7.16 -16.34
C LEU A 170 -16.42 7.46 -15.53
N TYR A 171 -15.31 6.80 -15.84
CA TYR A 171 -13.97 7.18 -15.37
C TYR A 171 -13.31 8.10 -16.38
N THR A 172 -12.72 9.19 -15.91
CA THR A 172 -11.96 10.10 -16.76
C THR A 172 -10.88 10.85 -15.97
N ILE A 173 -9.80 11.22 -16.66
CA ILE A 173 -8.75 12.09 -16.16
C ILE A 173 -8.96 13.48 -16.80
N PRO A 174 -9.68 14.40 -16.13
CA PRO A 174 -10.23 15.58 -16.79
C PRO A 174 -9.17 16.64 -17.14
N ASN A 175 -8.01 16.64 -16.49
CA ASN A 175 -6.96 17.62 -16.70
C ASN A 175 -5.61 16.93 -16.87
N GLY A 176 -4.86 17.29 -17.91
CA GLY A 176 -3.49 16.80 -18.14
C GLY A 176 -3.39 15.28 -18.24
N GLY A 177 -4.35 14.65 -18.92
CA GLY A 177 -4.56 13.20 -18.93
C GLY A 177 -3.31 12.37 -19.20
N ASN A 178 -3.14 11.24 -18.51
CA ASN A 178 -2.09 10.27 -18.84
C ASN A 178 -2.68 9.21 -19.77
N PRO A 179 -2.22 9.06 -21.03
CA PRO A 179 -0.96 9.59 -21.59
C PRO A 179 -1.05 10.88 -22.41
N THR A 180 -2.26 11.33 -22.74
CA THR A 180 -2.52 12.27 -23.84
C THR A 180 -2.07 13.72 -23.58
N GLY A 181 -1.94 14.12 -22.32
CA GLY A 181 -1.75 15.50 -21.88
C GLY A 181 -2.99 16.40 -22.10
N THR A 182 -4.13 15.81 -22.50
CA THR A 182 -5.34 16.55 -22.86
C THR A 182 -6.15 16.94 -21.64
N SER A 183 -6.90 18.03 -21.74
CA SER A 183 -7.83 18.50 -20.71
C SER A 183 -9.22 18.71 -21.30
N LEU A 184 -10.25 18.30 -20.56
CA LEU A 184 -11.65 18.54 -20.90
C LEU A 184 -11.98 20.03 -20.79
N THR A 185 -12.65 20.58 -21.80
CA THR A 185 -13.18 21.95 -21.73
C THR A 185 -14.37 22.03 -20.79
N THR A 186 -14.62 23.22 -20.25
CA THR A 186 -15.76 23.48 -19.35
C THR A 186 -17.11 23.09 -19.98
N ASP A 187 -17.31 23.39 -21.26
CA ASP A 187 -18.58 23.09 -21.93
C ASP A 187 -18.78 21.58 -22.13
N ARG A 188 -17.71 20.85 -22.47
CA ARG A 188 -17.76 19.38 -22.53
C ARG A 188 -18.07 18.77 -21.17
N LYS A 189 -17.47 19.28 -20.08
CA LYS A 189 -17.78 18.82 -18.72
C LYS A 189 -19.27 19.02 -18.39
N LYS A 190 -19.87 20.16 -18.75
CA LYS A 190 -21.30 20.42 -18.57
C LYS A 190 -22.18 19.44 -19.36
N GLU A 191 -21.86 19.19 -20.63
CA GLU A 191 -22.60 18.24 -21.46
C GLU A 191 -22.49 16.80 -20.93
N ILE A 192 -21.28 16.37 -20.56
CA ILE A 192 -21.05 15.04 -19.96
C ILE A 192 -21.81 14.92 -18.64
N TYR A 193 -21.78 15.95 -17.80
CA TYR A 193 -22.53 15.94 -16.54
C TYR A 193 -24.03 15.83 -16.81
N GLN A 194 -24.59 16.58 -17.75
CA GLN A 194 -26.00 16.45 -18.15
C GLN A 194 -26.36 15.03 -18.63
N LEU A 195 -25.49 14.40 -19.42
CA LEU A 195 -25.65 13.00 -19.81
C LEU A 195 -25.61 12.05 -18.60
N ALA A 196 -24.70 12.30 -17.65
CA ALA A 196 -24.65 11.55 -16.40
C ALA A 196 -25.97 11.64 -15.62
N ARG A 197 -26.62 12.82 -15.60
CA ARG A 197 -27.95 13.00 -15.00
C ARG A 197 -29.02 12.23 -15.76
N GLN A 198 -29.04 12.36 -17.09
CA GLN A 198 -30.07 11.77 -17.94
C GLN A 198 -30.04 10.23 -17.88
N TYR A 199 -28.85 9.62 -17.89
CA TYR A 199 -28.67 8.17 -17.90
C TYR A 199 -28.31 7.60 -16.51
N ASN A 200 -28.33 8.44 -15.48
CA ASN A 200 -28.08 8.11 -14.08
C ASN A 200 -26.81 7.27 -13.79
N PHE A 201 -25.67 7.64 -14.38
CA PHE A 201 -24.38 7.06 -14.02
C PHE A 201 -23.56 8.01 -13.12
N LEU A 202 -22.60 7.44 -12.38
CA LEU A 202 -21.65 8.21 -11.55
C LEU A 202 -20.46 8.71 -12.39
N VAL A 203 -19.82 9.79 -11.95
CA VAL A 203 -18.57 10.28 -12.57
C VAL A 203 -17.43 10.06 -11.59
N ILE A 204 -16.44 9.25 -11.98
CA ILE A 204 -15.20 9.06 -11.25
C ILE A 204 -14.16 10.00 -11.86
N GLU A 205 -13.94 11.12 -11.19
CA GLU A 205 -13.02 12.18 -11.61
C GLU A 205 -11.64 11.94 -11.01
N ASP A 206 -10.72 11.34 -11.77
CA ASP A 206 -9.34 11.08 -11.31
C ASP A 206 -8.42 12.22 -11.73
N ASP A 207 -8.04 13.09 -10.80
CA ASP A 207 -7.39 14.36 -11.14
C ASP A 207 -6.07 14.59 -10.37
N PRO A 208 -5.07 13.69 -10.53
CA PRO A 208 -3.77 13.84 -9.88
C PRO A 208 -2.94 15.00 -10.45
N TYR A 209 -3.43 15.66 -11.51
CA TYR A 209 -2.78 16.75 -12.24
C TYR A 209 -3.52 18.09 -12.12
N TYR A 210 -4.57 18.19 -11.29
CA TYR A 210 -5.37 19.42 -11.16
C TYR A 210 -4.53 20.68 -10.95
N PHE A 211 -3.56 20.59 -10.03
CA PHE A 211 -2.66 21.68 -9.68
C PHE A 211 -1.60 21.97 -10.75
N LEU A 212 -1.44 21.12 -11.77
CA LEU A 212 -0.51 21.28 -12.90
C LEU A 212 -1.19 21.89 -14.13
N GLN A 213 -2.23 22.69 -13.93
CA GLN A 213 -2.76 23.59 -14.95
C GLN A 213 -1.91 24.86 -14.97
N PHE A 214 -1.26 25.13 -16.11
CA PHE A 214 -0.24 26.18 -16.23
C PHE A 214 -0.81 27.60 -16.26
N ASP A 215 -2.08 27.75 -16.63
CA ASP A 215 -2.76 29.04 -16.71
C ASP A 215 -3.88 29.13 -15.67
N LYS A 216 -4.03 30.32 -15.08
CA LYS A 216 -5.11 30.68 -14.13
C LYS A 216 -6.13 31.60 -14.82
N PRO A 217 -7.43 31.56 -14.44
CA PRO A 217 -8.02 30.68 -13.43
C PRO A 217 -8.09 29.22 -13.90
N TRP A 218 -7.97 28.29 -12.96
CA TRP A 218 -8.08 26.86 -13.25
C TRP A 218 -9.48 26.48 -13.72
N ALA A 219 -9.57 25.46 -14.58
CA ALA A 219 -10.82 25.03 -15.15
C ALA A 219 -11.77 24.44 -14.08
N PRO A 220 -13.09 24.72 -14.15
CA PRO A 220 -14.08 24.09 -13.27
C PRO A 220 -14.00 22.56 -13.32
N THR A 221 -14.26 21.93 -12.17
CA THR A 221 -14.24 20.47 -11.99
C THR A 221 -15.64 19.89 -12.09
N PHE A 222 -15.77 18.57 -12.30
CA PHE A 222 -17.09 17.93 -12.20
C PHE A 222 -17.67 18.13 -10.79
N LEU A 223 -16.82 18.05 -9.76
CA LEU A 223 -17.22 18.34 -8.39
C LEU A 223 -17.85 19.74 -8.22
N SER A 224 -17.30 20.79 -8.86
CA SER A 224 -17.82 22.16 -8.76
C SER A 224 -19.23 22.35 -9.32
N MET A 225 -19.68 21.46 -10.23
CA MET A 225 -21.01 21.49 -10.84
C MET A 225 -21.92 20.37 -10.35
N ASP A 226 -21.49 19.60 -9.34
CA ASP A 226 -22.24 18.47 -8.85
C ASP A 226 -23.41 18.92 -7.96
N VAL A 227 -24.62 18.91 -8.53
CA VAL A 227 -25.87 19.23 -7.83
C VAL A 227 -26.64 17.98 -7.38
N ASP A 228 -26.29 16.80 -7.91
CA ASP A 228 -26.99 15.55 -7.59
C ASP A 228 -26.21 14.65 -6.62
N GLY A 229 -24.95 14.98 -6.30
CA GLY A 229 -24.08 14.11 -5.50
C GLY A 229 -23.67 12.85 -6.26
N ARG A 230 -23.29 12.97 -7.54
CA ARG A 230 -22.91 11.84 -8.42
C ARG A 230 -21.42 11.79 -8.76
N VAL A 231 -20.63 12.74 -8.27
CA VAL A 231 -19.19 12.82 -8.57
C VAL A 231 -18.39 12.27 -7.39
N ILE A 232 -17.50 11.32 -7.67
CA ILE A 232 -16.43 10.92 -6.76
C ILE A 232 -15.13 11.41 -7.38
N ARG A 233 -14.53 12.42 -6.78
CA ARG A 233 -13.26 12.99 -7.19
C ARG A 233 -12.11 12.35 -6.41
N THR A 234 -11.03 12.05 -7.10
CA THR A 234 -9.78 11.55 -6.53
C THR A 234 -8.66 12.56 -6.80
N ASP A 235 -7.95 12.95 -5.75
CA ASP A 235 -6.81 13.86 -5.81
C ASP A 235 -5.55 13.18 -5.29
N SER A 236 -4.37 13.68 -5.69
CA SER A 236 -3.07 13.12 -5.33
C SER A 236 -2.06 14.19 -4.99
N PHE A 237 -1.29 13.98 -3.92
CA PHE A 237 -0.12 14.82 -3.62
C PHE A 237 1.14 14.37 -4.35
N SER A 238 1.07 13.28 -5.14
CA SER A 238 2.25 12.61 -5.69
C SER A 238 3.02 13.45 -6.72
N LYS A 239 2.35 14.37 -7.43
CA LYS A 239 2.98 15.17 -8.50
C LYS A 239 3.41 16.56 -8.04
N ILE A 240 2.92 16.99 -6.88
CA ILE A 240 3.12 18.33 -6.32
C ILE A 240 4.02 18.31 -5.09
N LEU A 241 3.73 17.41 -4.14
CA LEU A 241 4.41 17.38 -2.85
C LEU A 241 5.47 16.29 -2.81
N SER A 242 5.04 15.03 -2.92
CA SER A 242 5.92 13.86 -2.84
C SER A 242 5.12 12.60 -3.18
N SER A 243 5.67 11.78 -4.06
CA SER A 243 5.16 10.44 -4.36
C SER A 243 5.48 9.44 -3.25
N GLY A 244 6.62 9.60 -2.56
CA GLY A 244 7.09 8.73 -1.49
C GLY A 244 6.28 8.78 -0.19
N LEU A 245 5.58 9.89 0.08
CA LEU A 245 4.67 10.01 1.24
C LEU A 245 3.39 9.17 1.10
N ARG A 246 3.03 8.80 -0.14
CA ARG A 246 1.80 8.06 -0.48
C ARG A 246 0.53 8.67 0.13
N ILE A 247 0.31 9.97 -0.06
CA ILE A 247 -0.96 10.63 0.32
C ILE A 247 -1.78 10.96 -0.93
N GLY A 248 -3.02 10.50 -0.95
CA GLY A 248 -4.09 10.96 -1.82
C GLY A 248 -5.35 11.17 -0.99
N PHE A 249 -6.44 11.61 -1.63
CA PHE A 249 -7.73 11.70 -0.97
C PHE A 249 -8.88 11.62 -1.96
N LEU A 250 -10.03 11.19 -1.47
CA LEU A 250 -11.31 11.17 -2.17
C LEU A 250 -12.19 12.30 -1.66
N THR A 251 -12.92 12.94 -2.57
CA THR A 251 -13.99 13.90 -2.25
C THR A 251 -15.25 13.45 -2.98
N GLY A 252 -16.37 13.33 -2.27
CA GLY A 252 -17.62 12.87 -2.89
C GLY A 252 -18.80 12.89 -1.94
N PRO A 253 -19.95 12.34 -2.35
CA PRO A 253 -21.15 12.29 -1.51
C PRO A 253 -20.93 11.35 -0.31
N LYS A 254 -21.31 11.82 0.88
CA LYS A 254 -21.10 11.11 2.14
C LYS A 254 -21.50 9.62 2.14
N PRO A 255 -22.66 9.20 1.61
CA PRO A 255 -23.03 7.78 1.61
C PRO A 255 -22.04 6.87 0.87
N LEU A 256 -21.37 7.37 -0.17
CA LEU A 256 -20.37 6.60 -0.92
C LEU A 256 -19.00 6.65 -0.20
N ILE A 257 -18.60 7.82 0.30
CA ILE A 257 -17.35 7.96 1.04
C ILE A 257 -17.35 7.14 2.34
N ASP A 258 -18.46 7.08 3.07
CA ASP A 258 -18.60 6.27 4.28
C ASP A 258 -18.41 4.76 3.97
N ARG A 259 -18.84 4.29 2.79
CA ARG A 259 -18.61 2.91 2.35
C ARG A 259 -17.14 2.65 2.01
N VAL A 260 -16.47 3.60 1.37
CA VAL A 260 -15.03 3.52 1.13
C VAL A 260 -14.24 3.48 2.44
N ILE A 261 -14.63 4.30 3.43
CA ILE A 261 -14.01 4.30 4.77
C ILE A 261 -14.13 2.92 5.43
N LEU A 262 -15.29 2.28 5.36
CA LEU A 262 -15.49 0.93 5.88
C LEU A 262 -14.61 -0.11 5.16
N HIS A 263 -14.43 0.04 3.84
CA HIS A 263 -13.55 -0.83 3.08
C HIS A 263 -12.09 -0.67 3.51
N ILE A 264 -11.63 0.58 3.67
CA ILE A 264 -10.28 0.89 4.17
C ILE A 264 -10.06 0.30 5.57
N GLN A 265 -11.07 0.39 6.44
CA GLN A 265 -11.00 -0.12 7.80
C GLN A 265 -10.67 -1.62 7.89
N VAL A 266 -11.05 -2.42 6.89
CA VAL A 266 -10.79 -3.87 6.84
C VAL A 266 -9.62 -4.27 5.93
N SER A 267 -9.08 -3.34 5.13
CA SER A 267 -7.89 -3.56 4.27
C SER A 267 -6.63 -2.88 4.83
N THR A 268 -6.40 -1.60 4.59
CA THR A 268 -5.17 -0.91 5.05
C THR A 268 -5.28 -0.41 6.49
N MET A 269 -6.49 -0.46 7.06
CA MET A 269 -6.97 0.20 8.29
C MET A 269 -6.96 1.72 8.21
N HIS A 270 -5.84 2.33 7.87
CA HIS A 270 -5.70 3.76 7.61
C HIS A 270 -4.37 4.06 6.90
N THR A 271 -4.34 5.18 6.18
CA THR A 271 -3.10 5.76 5.62
C THR A 271 -2.13 6.12 6.74
N SER A 272 -0.81 6.07 6.50
CA SER A 272 0.21 6.42 7.51
C SER A 272 -0.11 7.77 8.15
N THR A 273 -0.28 7.76 9.48
CA THR A 273 -0.54 8.97 10.27
C THR A 273 0.69 9.89 10.19
N PHE A 274 1.87 9.30 10.14
CA PHE A 274 3.16 9.98 10.12
C PHE A 274 3.41 10.83 8.87
N THR A 275 2.76 10.54 7.75
CA THR A 275 2.94 11.28 6.48
C THR A 275 1.88 12.36 6.22
N GLN A 276 0.90 12.54 7.11
CA GLN A 276 -0.22 13.48 6.94
C GLN A 276 0.10 14.88 7.53
N ALA A 277 0.80 15.74 6.77
CA ALA A 277 1.18 17.11 7.18
C ALA A 277 0.76 18.21 6.17
N LYS A 278 0.58 19.47 6.62
CA LYS A 278 -0.23 20.50 5.90
C LYS A 278 0.33 21.94 5.74
N LYS A 279 1.62 22.24 5.94
CA LYS A 279 2.09 23.65 5.92
C LYS A 279 2.58 24.10 4.53
N GLY A 280 2.15 25.29 4.06
CA GLY A 280 2.70 25.99 2.88
C GLY A 280 2.33 25.41 1.51
N PHE A 281 1.21 24.69 1.39
CA PHE A 281 0.89 23.90 0.20
C PHE A 281 0.70 24.74 -1.08
N LEU A 282 -0.11 25.81 -1.07
CA LEU A 282 -0.43 26.57 -2.29
C LEU A 282 0.76 27.38 -2.83
N GLU A 283 1.57 27.99 -1.95
CA GLU A 283 2.81 28.67 -2.37
C GLU A 283 3.80 27.70 -3.01
N HIS A 284 3.85 26.47 -2.49
CA HIS A 284 4.65 25.40 -3.07
C HIS A 284 4.13 24.97 -4.46
N VAL A 285 2.81 24.86 -4.62
CA VAL A 285 2.17 24.56 -5.91
C VAL A 285 2.61 25.56 -6.98
N ASP A 286 2.54 26.85 -6.70
CA ASP A 286 2.87 27.88 -7.70
C ASP A 286 4.32 27.76 -8.22
N ARG A 287 5.28 27.47 -7.33
CA ARG A 287 6.68 27.23 -7.73
C ARG A 287 6.85 25.98 -8.60
N VAL A 288 6.09 24.92 -8.30
CA VAL A 288 6.15 23.65 -9.04
C VAL A 288 5.51 23.81 -10.42
N VAL A 289 4.42 24.55 -10.54
CA VAL A 289 3.75 24.86 -11.81
C VAL A 289 4.68 25.63 -12.74
N GLU A 290 5.34 26.66 -12.23
CA GLU A 290 6.30 27.46 -13.02
C GLU A 290 7.44 26.60 -13.58
N PHE A 291 7.97 25.68 -12.76
CA PHE A 291 8.97 24.72 -13.21
C PHE A 291 8.45 23.84 -14.36
N TYR A 292 7.27 23.24 -14.22
CA TYR A 292 6.74 22.35 -15.26
C TYR A 292 6.32 23.10 -16.53
N LYS A 293 5.92 24.36 -16.42
CA LYS A 293 5.68 25.25 -17.57
C LYS A 293 6.96 25.46 -18.38
N THR A 294 8.06 25.80 -17.70
CA THR A 294 9.39 25.94 -18.34
C THR A 294 9.83 24.63 -19.02
N GLN A 295 9.56 23.49 -18.37
CA GLN A 295 9.89 22.17 -18.92
C GLN A 295 9.04 21.82 -20.15
N GLN A 296 7.76 22.18 -20.14
CA GLN A 296 6.88 22.03 -21.30
C GLN A 296 7.39 22.84 -22.48
N ASP A 297 7.73 24.11 -22.28
CA ASP A 297 8.20 25.00 -23.35
C ASP A 297 9.48 24.44 -24.00
N ALA A 298 10.41 23.96 -23.18
CA ALA A 298 11.63 23.30 -23.65
C ALA A 298 11.33 22.00 -24.43
N MET A 299 10.38 21.19 -23.95
CA MET A 299 9.94 19.96 -24.61
C MET A 299 9.32 20.24 -25.98
N LEU A 300 8.45 21.25 -26.08
CA LEU A 300 7.81 21.64 -27.33
C LEU A 300 8.81 22.23 -28.33
N ALA A 301 9.76 23.05 -27.86
CA ALA A 301 10.83 23.58 -28.70
C ALA A 301 11.72 22.44 -29.28
N ALA A 302 12.06 21.44 -28.46
CA ALA A 302 12.81 20.27 -28.92
C ALA A 302 12.01 19.42 -29.92
N ALA A 303 10.71 19.22 -29.68
CA ALA A 303 9.85 18.48 -30.59
C ALA A 303 9.71 19.21 -31.95
N ASP A 304 9.48 20.52 -31.96
CA ASP A 304 9.36 21.30 -33.21
C ASP A 304 10.68 21.34 -34.00
N LYS A 305 11.82 21.35 -33.31
CA LYS A 305 13.14 21.33 -33.95
C LYS A 305 13.45 19.99 -34.63
N TRP A 306 13.10 18.86 -34.02
CA TRP A 306 13.60 17.53 -34.44
C TRP A 306 12.57 16.57 -34.99
N LEU A 307 11.28 16.75 -34.67
CA LEU A 307 10.20 15.84 -35.09
C LEU A 307 9.27 16.45 -36.13
N LYS A 308 9.42 17.72 -36.46
CA LYS A 308 8.60 18.37 -37.47
C LYS A 308 8.71 17.63 -38.81
N GLY A 309 7.55 17.27 -39.37
CA GLY A 309 7.46 16.44 -40.58
C GLY A 309 7.52 14.92 -40.31
N LEU A 310 8.06 14.48 -39.17
CA LEU A 310 8.18 13.06 -38.78
C LEU A 310 7.07 12.60 -37.82
N ALA A 311 6.50 13.53 -37.04
CA ALA A 311 5.45 13.24 -36.06
C ALA A 311 4.43 14.37 -35.97
N ASP A 312 3.27 14.07 -35.38
CA ASP A 312 2.25 15.04 -34.98
C ASP A 312 2.07 14.99 -33.46
N TRP A 313 1.90 16.16 -32.83
CA TRP A 313 1.61 16.28 -31.40
C TRP A 313 0.81 17.56 -31.15
N HIS A 314 0.20 17.64 -29.97
CA HIS A 314 -0.48 18.84 -29.51
C HIS A 314 0.18 19.35 -28.24
N ALA A 315 0.19 20.67 -28.05
CA ALA A 315 0.67 21.27 -26.80
C ALA A 315 -0.27 20.88 -25.65
N PRO A 316 0.22 20.23 -24.58
CA PRO A 316 -0.64 19.83 -23.47
C PRO A 316 -1.12 21.06 -22.69
N ALA A 317 -2.38 21.09 -22.24
CA ALA A 317 -2.88 22.22 -21.45
C ALA A 317 -2.45 22.14 -19.97
N ALA A 318 -2.09 20.95 -19.51
CA ALA A 318 -1.73 20.65 -18.13
C ALA A 318 -0.91 19.36 -18.05
N GLY A 319 -0.37 19.08 -16.87
CA GLY A 319 0.27 17.80 -16.57
C GLY A 319 1.74 17.75 -17.00
N MET A 320 2.22 16.57 -17.40
CA MET A 320 3.66 16.30 -17.55
C MET A 320 4.00 15.48 -18.79
N PHE A 321 3.03 15.28 -19.69
CA PHE A 321 3.14 14.34 -20.80
C PHE A 321 2.94 15.00 -22.15
N LEU A 322 3.66 14.51 -23.14
CA LEU A 322 3.46 14.82 -24.54
C LEU A 322 3.11 13.52 -25.27
N TRP A 323 1.97 13.54 -25.95
CA TRP A 323 1.48 12.41 -26.74
C TRP A 323 1.76 12.65 -28.22
N ILE A 324 2.57 11.77 -28.79
CA ILE A 324 3.19 12.00 -30.09
C ILE A 324 2.79 10.87 -31.03
N LYS A 325 2.17 11.23 -32.15
CA LYS A 325 1.87 10.30 -33.25
C LYS A 325 3.05 10.26 -34.21
N ILE A 326 3.69 9.12 -34.37
CA ILE A 326 4.79 8.95 -35.32
C ILE A 326 4.22 8.67 -36.71
N LYS A 327 4.62 9.45 -37.72
CA LYS A 327 4.15 9.26 -39.09
C LYS A 327 4.84 8.07 -39.73
N GLY A 328 4.08 7.30 -40.51
CA GLY A 328 4.58 6.14 -41.23
C GLY A 328 4.81 4.88 -40.38
N VAL A 329 4.73 4.98 -39.05
CA VAL A 329 4.94 3.85 -38.12
C VAL A 329 3.61 3.32 -37.62
N SER A 330 3.35 2.05 -37.89
CA SER A 330 2.11 1.37 -37.48
C SER A 330 2.15 0.88 -36.02
N ASP A 331 3.33 0.46 -35.55
CA ASP A 331 3.55 0.01 -34.18
C ASP A 331 4.86 0.57 -33.61
N THR A 332 4.74 1.43 -32.60
CA THR A 332 5.89 2.06 -31.94
C THR A 332 6.61 1.13 -30.96
N GLN A 333 6.02 -0.01 -30.56
CA GLN A 333 6.68 -0.95 -29.66
C GLN A 333 7.96 -1.49 -30.27
N GLN A 334 7.93 -1.89 -31.54
CA GLN A 334 9.11 -2.41 -32.23
C GLN A 334 10.18 -1.33 -32.40
N LEU A 335 9.79 -0.13 -32.84
CA LEU A 335 10.69 1.03 -32.96
C LEU A 335 11.43 1.31 -31.64
N ILE A 336 10.72 1.30 -30.52
CA ILE A 336 11.30 1.61 -29.21
C ILE A 336 12.27 0.51 -28.78
N MET A 337 11.85 -0.75 -28.83
CA MET A 337 12.63 -1.88 -28.32
C MET A 337 13.87 -2.15 -29.18
N GLU A 338 13.79 -1.99 -30.50
CA GLU A 338 14.87 -2.34 -31.40
C GLU A 338 15.81 -1.18 -31.73
N LYS A 339 15.33 0.07 -31.78
CA LYS A 339 16.13 1.22 -32.24
C LYS A 339 16.34 2.25 -31.14
N ALA A 340 15.27 2.72 -30.50
CA ALA A 340 15.37 3.81 -29.52
C ALA A 340 16.24 3.41 -28.33
N LEU A 341 16.07 2.17 -27.85
CA LEU A 341 16.88 1.63 -26.74
C LEU A 341 18.37 1.52 -27.10
N GLN A 342 18.72 1.15 -28.34
CA GLN A 342 20.12 1.15 -28.81
C GLN A 342 20.74 2.55 -28.84
N LYS A 343 19.91 3.58 -29.00
CA LYS A 343 20.31 5.00 -28.91
C LYS A 343 20.13 5.57 -27.51
N GLU A 344 19.85 4.72 -26.52
CA GLU A 344 19.67 5.05 -25.11
C GLU A 344 18.50 6.03 -24.85
N VAL A 345 17.47 5.99 -25.70
CA VAL A 345 16.23 6.76 -25.56
C VAL A 345 15.13 5.82 -25.06
N LEU A 346 14.51 6.15 -23.93
CA LEU A 346 13.36 5.40 -23.41
C LEU A 346 12.08 6.24 -23.47
N LEU A 347 11.09 5.70 -24.17
CA LEU A 347 9.72 6.22 -24.33
C LEU A 347 8.74 5.09 -24.02
N VAL A 348 7.47 5.41 -23.76
CA VAL A 348 6.43 4.37 -23.57
C VAL A 348 5.64 4.19 -24.87
N PRO A 349 5.54 2.97 -25.43
CA PRO A 349 4.76 2.71 -26.62
C PRO A 349 3.27 2.95 -26.37
N GLY A 350 2.58 3.46 -27.38
CA GLY A 350 1.20 3.88 -27.22
C GLY A 350 0.23 2.74 -26.90
N GLY A 351 0.54 1.53 -27.36
CA GLY A 351 -0.25 0.33 -27.07
C GLY A 351 -0.38 0.04 -25.57
N ALA A 352 0.60 0.45 -24.75
CA ALA A 352 0.55 0.25 -23.29
C ALA A 352 -0.61 1.00 -22.60
N PHE A 353 -1.21 1.99 -23.26
CA PHE A 353 -2.31 2.81 -22.75
C PHE A 353 -3.67 2.43 -23.35
N ASN A 354 -3.71 1.49 -24.28
CA ASN A 354 -4.93 0.99 -24.87
C ASN A 354 -5.61 -0.03 -23.95
N ILE A 355 -6.93 -0.14 -24.04
CA ILE A 355 -7.71 -1.16 -23.31
C ILE A 355 -7.19 -2.55 -23.65
N ASP A 356 -6.88 -2.79 -24.92
CA ASP A 356 -6.17 -3.97 -25.40
C ASP A 356 -4.77 -3.57 -25.86
N SER A 357 -3.77 -3.96 -25.07
CA SER A 357 -2.37 -3.63 -25.33
C SER A 357 -1.76 -4.40 -26.49
N SER A 358 -2.45 -5.40 -27.04
CA SER A 358 -2.02 -6.11 -28.24
C SER A 358 -2.32 -5.35 -29.54
N VAL A 359 -3.20 -4.33 -29.48
CA VAL A 359 -3.53 -3.52 -30.64
C VAL A 359 -2.37 -2.57 -30.96
N PRO A 360 -1.79 -2.65 -32.18
CA PRO A 360 -0.71 -1.76 -32.62
C PRO A 360 -1.06 -0.29 -32.46
N SER A 361 -0.07 0.53 -32.13
CA SER A 361 -0.25 1.96 -31.96
C SER A 361 0.89 2.76 -32.57
N SER A 362 0.54 3.75 -33.40
CA SER A 362 1.48 4.72 -33.96
C SER A 362 1.93 5.78 -32.96
N TYR A 363 1.49 5.72 -31.71
CA TYR A 363 1.74 6.75 -30.71
C TYR A 363 2.86 6.37 -29.75
N VAL A 364 3.53 7.38 -29.18
CA VAL A 364 4.43 7.25 -28.04
C VAL A 364 4.10 8.30 -26.99
N ARG A 365 4.31 7.96 -25.71
CA ARG A 365 4.28 8.93 -24.61
C ARG A 365 5.69 9.34 -24.23
N ALA A 366 5.93 10.65 -24.23
CA ALA A 366 7.08 11.28 -23.61
C ALA A 366 6.67 12.04 -22.33
N SER A 367 7.57 12.19 -21.37
CA SER A 367 7.40 13.01 -20.16
C SER A 367 8.49 14.08 -20.04
N PHE A 368 8.12 15.29 -19.60
CA PHE A 368 9.08 16.39 -19.36
C PHE A 368 9.34 16.60 -17.85
N SER A 369 9.19 15.53 -17.06
CA SER A 369 9.20 15.67 -15.59
C SER A 369 10.59 15.68 -14.96
N LEU A 370 11.47 14.76 -15.37
CA LEU A 370 12.80 14.58 -14.78
C LEU A 370 13.94 15.13 -15.64
N SER A 371 13.82 15.01 -16.97
CA SER A 371 14.90 15.37 -17.91
C SER A 371 15.13 16.87 -17.94
N SER A 372 16.39 17.32 -17.99
CA SER A 372 16.71 18.73 -18.19
C SER A 372 16.40 19.18 -19.63
N PRO A 373 16.24 20.50 -19.91
CA PRO A 373 16.03 21.01 -21.26
C PRO A 373 17.09 20.54 -22.27
N ALA A 374 18.37 20.53 -21.88
CA ALA A 374 19.46 20.05 -22.73
C ALA A 374 19.36 18.55 -23.01
N GLN A 375 18.95 17.76 -22.01
CA GLN A 375 18.73 16.33 -22.18
C GLN A 375 17.55 16.05 -23.11
N MET A 376 16.47 16.83 -23.03
CA MET A 376 15.34 16.71 -23.95
C MET A 376 15.78 16.99 -25.39
N ASP A 377 16.43 18.12 -25.68
CA ASP A 377 16.91 18.46 -27.03
C ASP A 377 17.80 17.35 -27.63
N GLN A 378 18.77 16.85 -26.86
CA GLN A 378 19.66 15.77 -27.30
C GLN A 378 18.90 14.48 -27.65
N ARG A 379 17.82 14.17 -26.93
CA ARG A 379 17.07 12.92 -27.11
C ARG A 379 16.08 12.98 -28.25
N TYR A 380 15.45 14.13 -28.47
CA TYR A 380 14.66 14.35 -29.67
C TYR A 380 15.52 14.31 -30.93
N TYR A 381 16.76 14.80 -30.88
CA TYR A 381 17.73 14.59 -31.97
C TYR A 381 18.00 13.10 -32.25
N LYS A 382 18.38 12.33 -31.21
CA LYS A 382 18.63 10.88 -31.35
C LYS A 382 17.38 10.08 -31.75
N GLY A 383 16.21 10.48 -31.25
CA GLY A 383 14.91 9.89 -31.52
C GLY A 383 14.44 10.16 -32.94
N GLY A 384 14.50 11.42 -33.40
CA GLY A 384 14.19 11.81 -34.78
C GLY A 384 15.08 11.08 -35.79
N ALA A 385 16.37 10.89 -35.48
CA ALA A 385 17.25 10.06 -36.30
C ALA A 385 16.81 8.59 -36.34
N SER A 386 16.30 8.04 -35.23
CA SER A 386 15.79 6.66 -35.16
C SER A 386 14.49 6.48 -35.95
N VAL A 387 13.58 7.46 -35.86
CA VAL A 387 12.31 7.48 -36.62
C VAL A 387 12.58 7.59 -38.12
N SER A 388 13.46 8.50 -38.52
CA SER A 388 13.86 8.68 -39.92
C SER A 388 14.46 7.40 -40.51
N MET A 389 15.35 6.72 -39.78
CA MET A 389 15.91 5.43 -40.21
C MET A 389 14.88 4.29 -40.25
N TYR A 390 13.93 4.25 -39.32
CA TYR A 390 12.91 3.20 -39.28
C TYR A 390 11.87 3.37 -40.40
N GLY A 391 11.42 4.60 -40.68
CA GLY A 391 10.51 4.89 -41.80
C GLY A 391 11.09 4.50 -43.17
N LEU A 392 12.43 4.52 -43.32
CA LEU A 392 13.13 4.00 -44.50
C LEU A 392 13.16 2.46 -44.55
N GLN A 393 13.10 1.77 -43.41
CA GLN A 393 13.12 0.30 -43.33
C GLN A 393 11.71 -0.34 -43.39
N GLU A 394 10.68 0.31 -42.85
CA GLU A 394 9.28 -0.20 -42.86
C GLU A 394 8.69 -0.19 -44.29
N GLN A 395 9.23 0.63 -45.20
CA GLN A 395 8.93 0.54 -46.64
C GLN A 395 9.41 -0.80 -47.26
N ALA A 396 10.22 -1.60 -46.57
CA ALA A 396 10.83 -2.82 -47.11
C ALA A 396 10.35 -4.14 -46.51
N TYR A 397 9.58 -4.19 -45.40
CA TYR A 397 9.21 -5.46 -44.76
C TYR A 397 7.85 -5.43 -44.01
N LYS A 398 7.08 -6.54 -44.09
CA LYS A 398 5.83 -6.81 -43.34
C LYS A 398 5.98 -8.06 -42.46
N GLY A 399 5.61 -7.96 -41.18
CA GLY A 399 5.39 -9.06 -40.19
C GLY A 399 6.62 -9.37 -39.31
N ASN A 400 6.54 -9.81 -38.03
CA ASN A 400 5.46 -10.29 -37.15
C ASN A 400 5.89 -10.15 -35.65
N SER A 401 4.93 -10.19 -34.72
CA SER A 401 4.95 -9.74 -33.30
C SER A 401 5.51 -10.67 -32.20
N SER A 402 5.91 -10.12 -31.03
CA SER A 402 5.80 -10.77 -29.69
C SER A 402 5.85 -9.79 -28.48
N LEU A 403 5.12 -10.12 -27.40
CA LEU A 403 4.68 -9.27 -26.26
C LEU A 403 5.62 -9.20 -25.03
N HIS A 404 5.65 -8.04 -24.34
CA HIS A 404 5.71 -7.90 -22.86
C HIS A 404 5.12 -6.56 -22.40
N CYS A 405 4.40 -6.56 -21.27
CA CYS A 405 3.68 -5.39 -20.74
C CYS A 405 4.64 -4.50 -19.93
N VAL A 406 4.80 -3.23 -20.34
CA VAL A 406 5.60 -2.23 -19.64
C VAL A 406 4.65 -1.17 -19.08
N SER A 407 4.21 -1.34 -17.84
CA SER A 407 3.73 -0.20 -17.06
C SER A 407 4.95 0.55 -16.52
N SER A 408 4.78 1.82 -16.15
CA SER A 408 5.86 2.62 -15.56
C SER A 408 6.25 2.07 -14.19
N THR A 409 7.07 1.02 -14.18
CA THR A 409 7.56 0.33 -13.00
C THR A 409 8.83 0.99 -12.48
N PRO A 410 9.13 0.86 -11.18
CA PRO A 410 10.42 1.22 -10.58
C PRO A 410 11.65 0.56 -11.25
N GLU A 411 11.45 -0.52 -12.02
CA GLU A 411 12.48 -1.11 -12.88
C GLU A 411 13.05 -0.14 -13.92
N GLU A 412 12.27 0.84 -14.39
CA GLU A 412 12.75 1.93 -15.25
C GLU A 412 13.82 2.76 -14.50
N GLY A 413 13.55 3.15 -13.24
CA GLY A 413 14.52 3.84 -12.38
C GLY A 413 15.80 3.01 -12.14
N SER A 414 15.65 1.70 -11.92
CA SER A 414 16.78 0.78 -11.75
C SER A 414 17.66 0.67 -13.00
N LEU A 415 17.07 0.74 -14.20
CA LEU A 415 17.83 0.71 -15.46
C LEU A 415 18.71 1.95 -15.64
N ALA A 416 18.20 3.13 -15.28
CA ALA A 416 18.95 4.38 -15.32
C ALA A 416 20.06 4.44 -14.25
N GLU A 417 19.82 3.87 -13.07
CA GLU A 417 20.87 3.71 -12.04
C GLU A 417 21.97 2.73 -12.48
N LYS A 418 21.60 1.63 -13.16
CA LYS A 418 22.55 0.64 -13.68
C LYS A 418 23.28 1.10 -14.95
N LYS A 419 22.68 2.00 -15.74
CA LYS A 419 23.27 2.60 -16.95
C LYS A 419 23.00 4.12 -16.97
N PRO A 420 23.88 4.94 -16.37
CA PRO A 420 23.73 6.39 -16.28
C PRO A 420 23.63 7.11 -17.65
N SER A 421 24.07 6.45 -18.72
CA SER A 421 23.96 6.96 -20.10
C SER A 421 22.55 6.87 -20.67
N VAL A 422 21.67 6.03 -20.10
CA VAL A 422 20.24 5.97 -20.44
C VAL A 422 19.52 7.12 -19.77
N ILE A 423 18.98 8.04 -20.57
CA ILE A 423 18.21 9.18 -20.04
C ILE A 423 16.73 8.91 -20.29
N MET A 424 15.95 8.92 -19.20
CA MET A 424 14.55 8.54 -19.21
C MET A 424 13.63 9.73 -19.49
N ILE A 425 12.84 9.60 -20.55
CA ILE A 425 11.73 10.51 -20.91
C ILE A 425 10.41 9.73 -20.87
N SER A 426 10.39 8.58 -20.19
CA SER A 426 9.22 7.70 -20.05
C SER A 426 8.43 8.02 -18.79
N GLY A 427 9.06 8.14 -17.63
CA GLY A 427 8.36 8.18 -16.33
C GLY A 427 7.73 9.53 -15.99
N GLY A 428 6.47 9.53 -15.50
CA GLY A 428 5.80 10.72 -14.96
C GLY A 428 6.13 11.01 -13.50
N MET A 429 7.39 10.86 -13.10
CA MET A 429 7.82 11.02 -11.71
C MET A 429 8.05 12.51 -11.36
N PRO A 430 7.68 12.98 -10.16
CA PRO A 430 7.96 14.35 -9.74
C PRO A 430 9.48 14.60 -9.66
N ASN A 431 9.92 15.81 -9.99
CA ASN A 431 11.33 16.16 -9.91
C ASN A 431 11.81 16.25 -8.45
N PRO A 432 12.84 15.48 -8.04
CA PRO A 432 13.31 15.46 -6.65
C PRO A 432 13.95 16.79 -6.21
N ASN A 433 14.33 17.67 -7.15
CA ASN A 433 14.81 19.02 -6.86
C ASN A 433 13.67 20.01 -6.55
N HIS A 434 12.41 19.56 -6.54
CA HIS A 434 11.28 20.37 -6.11
C HIS A 434 10.51 19.74 -4.95
N PHE A 435 11.05 18.72 -4.27
CA PHE A 435 10.46 18.25 -3.02
C PHE A 435 10.57 19.30 -1.91
N PRO A 436 9.54 19.45 -1.05
CA PRO A 436 9.45 20.51 -0.06
C PRO A 436 10.41 20.33 1.12
N PHE A 437 10.82 19.09 1.43
CA PHE A 437 11.68 18.78 2.58
C PHE A 437 13.10 18.44 2.14
N LYS A 438 14.08 18.96 2.88
CA LYS A 438 15.51 18.79 2.63
C LYS A 438 16.12 17.74 3.54
N THR A 439 15.84 17.80 4.84
CA THR A 439 16.37 16.89 5.86
C THR A 439 15.35 16.70 6.98
N ALA A 440 15.52 15.66 7.79
CA ALA A 440 14.78 15.50 9.04
C ALA A 440 15.70 14.97 10.13
N SER A 441 15.45 15.36 11.37
CA SER A 441 16.10 14.80 12.56
C SER A 441 15.04 14.28 13.52
N PHE A 442 15.30 13.14 14.17
CA PHE A 442 14.41 12.51 15.13
C PHE A 442 15.15 12.31 16.45
N THR A 443 14.62 12.85 17.54
CA THR A 443 15.15 12.62 18.88
C THR A 443 14.44 11.42 19.49
N ILE A 444 15.21 10.44 19.98
CA ILE A 444 14.68 9.27 20.70
C ILE A 444 14.76 9.46 22.23
N GLU A 445 14.21 8.52 23.01
CA GLU A 445 14.08 8.66 24.48
C GLU A 445 15.40 8.91 25.22
N ASP A 446 16.51 8.32 24.77
CA ASP A 446 17.83 8.49 25.40
C ASP A 446 18.54 9.80 25.03
N GLY A 447 17.87 10.67 24.26
CA GLY A 447 18.40 11.94 23.78
C GLY A 447 19.22 11.84 22.48
N THR A 448 19.43 10.64 21.94
CA THR A 448 20.13 10.47 20.66
C THR A 448 19.29 11.04 19.52
N THR A 449 19.96 11.74 18.59
CA THR A 449 19.35 12.29 17.39
C THR A 449 19.70 11.46 16.17
N ILE A 450 18.68 11.08 15.41
CA ILE A 450 18.77 10.30 14.18
C ILE A 450 18.51 11.24 13.01
N GLU A 451 19.45 11.32 12.07
CA GLU A 451 19.34 12.22 10.93
C GLU A 451 19.00 11.49 9.62
N ILE A 452 18.04 12.03 8.89
CA ILE A 452 17.78 11.75 7.48
C ILE A 452 18.40 12.89 6.67
N GLY A 453 19.61 12.65 6.17
CA GLY A 453 20.32 13.57 5.29
C GLY A 453 19.66 13.73 3.91
N GLU A 454 20.10 14.71 3.14
CA GLU A 454 19.43 15.13 1.89
C GLU A 454 19.30 14.03 0.84
N ALA A 455 20.33 13.19 0.68
CA ALA A 455 20.29 12.08 -0.27
C ALA A 455 19.20 11.05 0.07
N LEU A 456 19.12 10.65 1.36
CA LEU A 456 18.10 9.72 1.82
C LEU A 456 16.71 10.38 1.80
N MET A 457 16.61 11.68 2.13
CA MET A 457 15.35 12.42 2.06
C MET A 457 14.79 12.46 0.63
N LYS A 458 15.63 12.75 -0.37
CA LYS A 458 15.21 12.75 -1.79
C LYS A 458 14.68 11.38 -2.23
N ARG A 459 15.33 10.29 -1.80
CA ARG A 459 14.85 8.91 -2.07
C ARG A 459 13.55 8.62 -1.32
N ALA A 460 13.46 9.00 -0.05
CA ALA A 460 12.29 8.81 0.80
C ALA A 460 11.03 9.53 0.31
N LEU A 461 11.21 10.66 -0.40
CA LEU A 461 10.11 11.44 -0.97
C LEU A 461 9.76 11.02 -2.42
N GLN A 462 10.44 10.03 -3.00
CA GLN A 462 10.19 9.52 -4.34
C GLN A 462 9.42 8.18 -4.32
N TYR A 463 8.85 7.82 -5.47
CA TYR A 463 8.38 6.47 -5.76
C TYR A 463 9.48 5.44 -5.47
N SER A 464 9.09 4.29 -4.95
CA SER A 464 9.98 3.14 -4.74
C SER A 464 9.44 1.89 -5.43
N THR A 465 10.27 0.86 -5.46
CA THR A 465 9.90 -0.53 -5.80
C THR A 465 8.69 -0.97 -4.98
N THR A 466 7.76 -1.69 -5.61
CA THR A 466 6.53 -2.14 -4.96
C THR A 466 6.79 -3.06 -3.78
N GLU A 467 7.77 -3.97 -3.90
CA GLU A 467 8.14 -4.86 -2.79
C GLU A 467 8.70 -4.12 -1.57
N GLY A 468 9.17 -2.88 -1.71
CA GLY A 468 9.83 -2.12 -0.66
C GLY A 468 11.25 -1.69 -1.02
N ILE A 469 11.84 -0.82 -0.21
CA ILE A 469 13.20 -0.32 -0.46
C ILE A 469 14.25 -1.42 -0.21
N PRO A 470 15.26 -1.57 -1.09
CA PRO A 470 16.21 -2.70 -1.04
C PRO A 470 16.89 -2.89 0.32
N GLU A 471 17.25 -1.79 0.99
CA GLU A 471 17.94 -1.83 2.28
C GLU A 471 17.07 -2.45 3.38
N LEU A 472 15.79 -2.06 3.45
CA LEU A 472 14.86 -2.61 4.44
C LEU A 472 14.50 -4.06 4.12
N LEU A 473 14.37 -4.40 2.84
CA LEU A 473 14.13 -5.78 2.39
C LEU A 473 15.30 -6.71 2.74
N SER A 474 16.54 -6.28 2.48
CA SER A 474 17.73 -7.05 2.84
C SER A 474 17.77 -7.29 4.35
N TRP A 475 17.56 -6.23 5.13
CA TRP A 475 17.55 -6.35 6.59
C TRP A 475 16.43 -7.27 7.10
N LEU A 476 15.23 -7.21 6.50
CA LEU A 476 14.12 -8.12 6.83
C LEU A 476 14.42 -9.56 6.46
N LYS A 477 15.09 -9.81 5.32
CA LYS A 477 15.54 -11.16 4.92
C LYS A 477 16.49 -11.72 5.95
N ASP A 478 17.50 -10.95 6.35
CA ASP A 478 18.43 -11.36 7.39
C ASP A 478 17.74 -11.60 8.74
N LEU A 479 16.75 -10.78 9.09
CA LEU A 479 15.97 -10.94 10.32
C LEU A 479 15.19 -12.25 10.29
N GLN A 480 14.51 -12.56 9.20
CA GLN A 480 13.75 -13.81 9.03
C GLN A 480 14.67 -15.03 9.00
N MET A 481 15.86 -14.93 8.41
CA MET A 481 16.88 -15.98 8.45
C MET A 481 17.38 -16.23 9.88
N SER A 482 17.62 -15.16 10.64
CA SER A 482 18.08 -15.24 12.04
C SER A 482 17.02 -15.82 12.97
N LEU A 483 15.76 -15.41 12.81
CA LEU A 483 14.66 -15.80 13.69
C LEU A 483 14.06 -17.16 13.34
N HIS A 484 13.99 -17.50 12.05
CA HIS A 484 13.20 -18.63 11.59
C HIS A 484 13.99 -19.65 10.77
N ASN A 485 15.06 -19.23 10.08
CA ASN A 485 15.89 -20.05 9.20
C ASN A 485 15.07 -21.04 8.33
N PRO A 486 14.12 -20.54 7.52
CA PRO A 486 13.17 -21.40 6.83
C PRO A 486 13.86 -22.31 5.80
N PRO A 487 13.46 -23.60 5.67
CA PRO A 487 14.02 -24.50 4.68
C PRO A 487 13.89 -23.97 3.23
N THR A 488 12.79 -23.28 2.93
CA THR A 488 12.49 -22.67 1.63
C THR A 488 13.48 -21.57 1.22
N ALA A 489 14.28 -21.01 2.14
CA ALA A 489 15.31 -20.03 1.79
C ALA A 489 16.38 -20.60 0.82
N LYS A 490 16.61 -21.91 0.87
CA LYS A 490 17.60 -22.61 0.03
C LYS A 490 17.04 -23.08 -1.32
N TYR A 491 15.75 -22.88 -1.57
CA TYR A 491 15.11 -23.37 -2.78
C TYR A 491 15.42 -22.46 -3.96
N SER A 492 15.29 -23.00 -5.17
CA SER A 492 15.33 -22.16 -6.37
C SER A 492 14.05 -21.31 -6.47
N PRO A 493 14.07 -20.16 -7.16
CA PRO A 493 12.91 -19.30 -7.35
C PRO A 493 11.64 -20.05 -7.79
N HIS A 494 11.76 -20.96 -8.77
CA HIS A 494 10.64 -21.76 -9.29
C HIS A 494 10.15 -22.83 -8.32
N GLN A 495 10.97 -23.25 -7.36
CA GLN A 495 10.61 -24.21 -6.31
C GLN A 495 10.00 -23.53 -5.08
N GLY A 496 9.74 -22.22 -5.11
CA GLY A 496 9.15 -21.50 -3.98
C GLY A 496 10.18 -20.99 -2.98
N GLN A 497 11.30 -20.46 -3.47
CA GLN A 497 12.27 -19.74 -2.63
C GLN A 497 11.56 -18.73 -1.73
N MET A 498 11.96 -18.66 -0.47
CA MET A 498 11.43 -17.65 0.46
C MET A 498 11.72 -16.23 -0.05
N GLU A 499 10.68 -15.41 -0.09
CA GLU A 499 10.71 -14.02 -0.54
C GLU A 499 9.94 -13.13 0.46
N ILE A 500 10.22 -11.82 0.45
CA ILE A 500 9.60 -10.84 1.34
C ILE A 500 9.05 -9.66 0.53
N CYS A 501 7.87 -9.16 0.91
CA CYS A 501 7.36 -7.87 0.45
C CYS A 501 6.82 -7.01 1.62
N ILE A 502 7.03 -5.70 1.56
CA ILE A 502 6.61 -4.72 2.57
C ILE A 502 5.25 -4.12 2.19
N THR A 503 4.29 -4.17 3.11
CA THR A 503 2.90 -3.72 2.91
C THR A 503 2.54 -2.52 3.81
N PRO A 504 1.51 -1.72 3.47
CA PRO A 504 0.88 -0.73 4.36
C PRO A 504 0.22 -1.35 5.61
N GLY A 505 1.04 -1.92 6.48
CA GLY A 505 0.64 -2.77 7.60
C GLY A 505 0.28 -4.20 7.18
N SER A 506 0.19 -5.10 8.16
CA SER A 506 -0.10 -6.53 7.90
C SER A 506 -1.50 -6.77 7.35
N GLN A 507 -2.50 -6.00 7.80
CA GLN A 507 -3.88 -6.11 7.31
C GLN A 507 -3.99 -5.90 5.78
N ASP A 508 -3.17 -5.01 5.20
CA ASP A 508 -3.13 -4.82 3.75
C ASP A 508 -2.64 -6.09 3.04
N GLY A 509 -1.57 -6.70 3.55
CA GLY A 509 -1.05 -7.97 3.05
C GLY A 509 -2.08 -9.10 3.16
N LEU A 510 -2.74 -9.22 4.31
CA LEU A 510 -3.81 -10.20 4.53
C LEU A 510 -4.96 -10.02 3.53
N SER A 511 -5.45 -8.79 3.33
CA SER A 511 -6.54 -8.53 2.38
C SER A 511 -6.19 -9.00 0.97
N LYS A 512 -4.96 -8.72 0.51
CA LYS A 512 -4.48 -9.14 -0.82
C LYS A 512 -4.32 -10.65 -0.94
N VAL A 513 -3.86 -11.31 0.12
CA VAL A 513 -3.78 -12.77 0.16
C VAL A 513 -5.19 -13.37 0.06
N PHE A 514 -6.19 -12.79 0.74
CA PHE A 514 -7.57 -13.24 0.65
C PHE A 514 -8.16 -13.01 -0.74
N ASP A 515 -8.03 -11.80 -1.30
CA ASP A 515 -8.53 -11.43 -2.64
C ASP A 515 -7.93 -12.33 -3.74
N MET A 516 -6.68 -12.76 -3.57
CA MET A 516 -6.00 -13.64 -4.52
C MET A 516 -6.41 -15.12 -4.41
N LEU A 517 -6.69 -15.60 -3.20
CA LEU A 517 -6.86 -17.04 -2.92
C LEU A 517 -8.32 -17.50 -2.89
N ILE A 518 -9.26 -16.57 -2.75
CA ILE A 518 -10.66 -16.88 -2.46
C ILE A 518 -11.55 -16.55 -3.66
N ASN A 519 -12.36 -17.52 -4.06
CA ASN A 519 -13.55 -17.30 -4.86
C ASN A 519 -14.81 -17.47 -3.99
N PRO A 520 -15.94 -16.87 -4.37
CA PRO A 520 -17.21 -17.12 -3.68
C PRO A 520 -17.53 -18.61 -3.58
N GLY A 521 -17.88 -19.07 -2.38
CA GLY A 521 -18.15 -20.48 -2.06
C GLY A 521 -16.94 -21.32 -1.66
N ASP A 522 -15.71 -20.79 -1.76
CA ASP A 522 -14.51 -21.50 -1.28
C ASP A 522 -14.55 -21.70 0.24
N ASN A 523 -14.04 -22.85 0.70
CA ASN A 523 -13.94 -23.16 2.12
C ASN A 523 -12.63 -22.58 2.70
N VAL A 524 -12.70 -21.98 3.89
CA VAL A 524 -11.52 -21.47 4.63
C VAL A 524 -11.62 -21.86 6.10
N LEU A 525 -10.48 -22.14 6.73
CA LEU A 525 -10.40 -22.56 8.14
C LEU A 525 -9.90 -21.40 8.99
N LEU A 526 -10.59 -21.11 10.10
CA LEU A 526 -10.20 -20.07 11.06
C LEU A 526 -10.23 -20.65 12.47
N GLU A 527 -9.28 -20.26 13.33
CA GLU A 527 -9.37 -20.52 14.77
C GLU A 527 -10.65 -19.91 15.39
N ASP A 528 -11.22 -20.56 16.42
CA ASP A 528 -12.40 -20.05 17.13
C ASP A 528 -12.08 -19.82 18.61
N PRO A 529 -12.15 -18.57 19.11
CA PRO A 529 -12.50 -17.34 18.40
C PRO A 529 -11.37 -16.80 17.50
N SER A 530 -11.72 -16.11 16.41
CA SER A 530 -10.78 -15.49 15.46
C SER A 530 -10.73 -13.96 15.58
N TYR A 531 -9.64 -13.37 15.11
CA TYR A 531 -9.49 -11.92 14.96
C TYR A 531 -10.62 -11.30 14.12
N SER A 532 -11.27 -10.28 14.69
CA SER A 532 -12.44 -9.61 14.09
C SER A 532 -12.12 -8.89 12.78
N GLY A 533 -10.89 -8.39 12.60
CA GLY A 533 -10.46 -7.78 11.34
C GLY A 533 -10.48 -8.78 10.18
N THR A 534 -9.96 -9.98 10.41
CA THR A 534 -9.99 -11.07 9.42
C THR A 534 -11.41 -11.53 9.12
N LEU A 535 -12.26 -11.69 10.13
CA LEU A 535 -13.68 -12.02 9.91
C LEU A 535 -14.39 -10.95 9.07
N SER A 536 -14.06 -9.67 9.29
CA SER A 536 -14.66 -8.55 8.55
C SER A 536 -14.15 -8.46 7.11
N ALA A 537 -12.89 -8.86 6.86
CA ALA A 537 -12.30 -8.92 5.53
C ALA A 537 -12.81 -10.11 4.70
N LEU A 538 -13.07 -11.27 5.33
CA LEU A 538 -13.48 -12.49 4.64
C LEU A 538 -14.97 -12.55 4.29
N LYS A 539 -15.84 -11.96 5.13
CA LYS A 539 -17.30 -11.99 4.92
C LYS A 539 -17.74 -11.47 3.55
N PRO A 540 -17.24 -10.33 3.04
CA PRO A 540 -17.62 -9.81 1.73
C PRO A 540 -17.21 -10.72 0.56
N LEU A 541 -16.20 -11.57 0.74
CA LEU A 541 -15.69 -12.46 -0.31
C LEU A 541 -16.58 -13.69 -0.55
N GLY A 542 -17.64 -13.88 0.26
CA GLY A 542 -18.60 -14.96 0.08
C GLY A 542 -18.03 -16.36 0.32
N CYS A 543 -16.93 -16.47 1.06
CA CYS A 543 -16.34 -17.76 1.44
C CYS A 543 -17.08 -18.43 2.59
N ASN A 544 -16.98 -19.76 2.66
CA ASN A 544 -17.49 -20.57 3.75
C ASN A 544 -16.46 -20.63 4.87
N ILE A 545 -16.67 -19.83 5.92
CA ILE A 545 -15.79 -19.78 7.10
C ILE A 545 -16.09 -20.98 8.00
N ILE A 546 -15.13 -21.90 8.08
CA ILE A 546 -15.19 -23.07 8.95
C ILE A 546 -14.34 -22.78 10.20
N LYS A 547 -15.02 -22.73 11.34
CA LYS A 547 -14.41 -22.49 12.64
C LYS A 547 -13.75 -23.76 13.18
N VAL A 548 -12.52 -23.61 13.66
CA VAL A 548 -11.71 -24.68 14.24
C VAL A 548 -11.58 -24.43 15.75
N PRO A 549 -12.07 -25.35 16.60
CA PRO A 549 -12.00 -25.19 18.05
C PRO A 549 -10.57 -24.95 18.55
N ALA A 550 -10.42 -24.00 19.47
CA ALA A 550 -9.18 -23.73 20.18
C ALA A 550 -9.36 -23.94 21.70
N ASN A 551 -8.27 -24.28 22.39
CA ASN A 551 -8.18 -24.36 23.85
C ASN A 551 -7.05 -23.44 24.35
N LYS A 552 -6.63 -23.59 25.62
CA LYS A 552 -5.54 -22.81 26.22
C LYS A 552 -4.20 -22.87 25.45
N HIS A 553 -4.02 -23.88 24.59
CA HIS A 553 -2.85 -24.08 23.74
C HIS A 553 -3.09 -23.74 22.26
N GLY A 554 -4.14 -22.97 21.96
CA GLY A 554 -4.54 -22.60 20.59
C GLY A 554 -5.39 -23.67 19.91
N ILE A 555 -5.37 -23.70 18.57
CA ILE A 555 -6.12 -24.68 17.74
C ILE A 555 -5.88 -26.12 18.22
N ILE A 556 -6.95 -26.88 18.37
CA ILE A 556 -6.93 -28.30 18.73
C ILE A 556 -6.69 -29.13 17.45
N PRO A 557 -5.52 -29.76 17.26
CA PRO A 557 -5.21 -30.48 16.01
C PRO A 557 -6.15 -31.66 15.73
N GLU A 558 -6.62 -32.33 16.79
CA GLU A 558 -7.55 -33.45 16.69
C GLU A 558 -8.92 -32.99 16.18
N ALA A 559 -9.42 -31.84 16.64
CA ALA A 559 -10.66 -31.23 16.14
C ALA A 559 -10.50 -30.76 14.68
N LEU A 560 -9.34 -30.19 14.32
CA LEU A 560 -9.03 -29.86 12.94
C LEU A 560 -9.05 -31.11 12.04
N LYS A 561 -8.45 -32.21 12.50
CA LYS A 561 -8.45 -33.48 11.77
C LYS A 561 -9.87 -34.02 11.57
N GLU A 562 -10.73 -33.94 12.60
CA GLU A 562 -12.14 -34.34 12.51
C GLU A 562 -12.89 -33.49 11.47
N ILE A 563 -12.73 -32.17 11.50
CA ILE A 563 -13.32 -31.27 10.50
C ILE A 563 -12.86 -31.66 9.09
N LEU A 564 -11.56 -31.90 8.91
CA LEU A 564 -10.97 -32.26 7.62
C LEU A 564 -11.44 -33.64 7.10
N SER A 565 -11.88 -34.54 7.98
CA SER A 565 -12.38 -35.88 7.59
C SER A 565 -13.62 -35.85 6.69
N ARG A 566 -14.28 -34.69 6.56
CA ARG A 566 -15.35 -34.45 5.59
C ARG A 566 -14.89 -34.52 4.14
N TRP A 567 -13.58 -34.44 3.90
CA TRP A 567 -12.96 -34.52 2.58
C TRP A 567 -11.99 -35.69 2.50
N ARG A 568 -11.72 -36.14 1.26
CA ARG A 568 -10.69 -37.12 1.00
C ARG A 568 -9.38 -36.42 0.62
N PRO A 569 -8.24 -36.73 1.26
CA PRO A 569 -6.93 -36.16 0.91
C PRO A 569 -6.59 -36.26 -0.58
N GLU A 570 -7.00 -37.35 -1.24
CA GLU A 570 -6.71 -37.58 -2.65
C GLU A 570 -7.42 -36.58 -3.57
N ASP A 571 -8.51 -35.97 -3.11
CA ASP A 571 -9.26 -34.96 -3.86
C ASP A 571 -8.46 -33.66 -4.02
N ALA A 572 -7.40 -33.45 -3.24
CA ALA A 572 -6.50 -32.30 -3.36
C ALA A 572 -5.90 -32.13 -4.76
N LYS A 573 -5.78 -33.22 -5.53
CA LYS A 573 -5.25 -33.21 -6.90
C LYS A 573 -6.32 -32.96 -7.97
N LYS A 574 -7.60 -33.00 -7.61
CA LYS A 574 -8.70 -32.75 -8.56
C LYS A 574 -8.83 -31.25 -8.82
N GLN A 575 -9.03 -30.88 -10.08
CA GLN A 575 -9.49 -29.54 -10.46
C GLN A 575 -10.91 -29.33 -9.89
N ASN A 576 -11.16 -28.18 -9.26
CA ASN A 576 -12.42 -27.85 -8.55
C ASN A 576 -12.78 -28.79 -7.38
N ASN A 577 -11.81 -29.12 -6.54
CA ASN A 577 -12.14 -29.65 -5.21
C ASN A 577 -12.73 -28.55 -4.30
N ASN A 578 -13.54 -28.98 -3.34
CA ASN A 578 -14.10 -28.13 -2.30
C ASN A 578 -13.29 -28.20 -0.99
N LEU A 579 -12.01 -28.59 -1.05
CA LEU A 579 -11.15 -28.59 0.14
C LEU A 579 -10.92 -27.17 0.63
N PRO A 580 -10.66 -26.98 1.93
CA PRO A 580 -10.28 -25.67 2.43
C PRO A 580 -9.04 -25.11 1.74
N LYS A 581 -9.06 -23.84 1.34
CA LYS A 581 -7.93 -23.18 0.66
C LYS A 581 -6.76 -22.93 1.61
N PHE A 582 -7.09 -22.47 2.82
CA PHE A 582 -6.10 -22.16 3.84
C PHE A 582 -6.66 -22.28 5.25
N LEU A 583 -5.73 -22.37 6.21
CA LEU A 583 -5.95 -22.11 7.62
C LEU A 583 -5.36 -20.75 7.99
N TYR A 584 -6.20 -19.86 8.54
CA TYR A 584 -5.77 -18.63 9.17
C TYR A 584 -5.68 -18.82 10.68
N THR A 585 -4.56 -18.39 11.28
CA THR A 585 -4.34 -18.45 12.73
C THR A 585 -3.45 -17.31 13.17
N VAL A 586 -3.69 -16.83 14.40
CA VAL A 586 -2.78 -15.94 15.12
C VAL A 586 -2.01 -16.81 16.12
N PRO A 587 -0.84 -17.37 15.74
CA PRO A 587 -0.24 -18.49 16.45
C PRO A 587 0.32 -18.12 17.82
N ASN A 588 0.57 -16.83 18.09
CA ASN A 588 1.11 -16.35 19.35
C ASN A 588 0.25 -15.20 19.86
N GLY A 589 -0.23 -15.29 21.09
CA GLY A 589 -1.07 -14.25 21.70
C GLY A 589 -2.34 -13.97 20.89
N SER A 590 -3.07 -15.02 20.51
CA SER A 590 -4.24 -14.95 19.63
C SER A 590 -5.19 -13.82 20.04
N ASN A 591 -5.72 -13.08 19.07
CA ASN A 591 -6.73 -12.07 19.33
C ASN A 591 -8.09 -12.65 18.92
N PRO A 592 -9.05 -12.90 19.85
CA PRO A 592 -9.11 -12.35 21.22
C PRO A 592 -8.66 -13.29 22.35
N ALA A 593 -8.32 -14.55 22.08
CA ALA A 593 -8.19 -15.58 23.12
C ALA A 593 -6.97 -15.44 24.05
N GLY A 594 -5.93 -14.71 23.64
CA GLY A 594 -4.64 -14.58 24.31
C GLY A 594 -3.76 -15.84 24.27
N THR A 595 -4.21 -16.91 23.60
CA THR A 595 -3.55 -18.22 23.58
C THR A 595 -2.42 -18.30 22.56
N SER A 596 -1.44 -19.17 22.80
CA SER A 596 -0.33 -19.42 21.88
C SER A 596 -0.21 -20.90 21.55
N LEU A 597 0.03 -21.21 20.27
CA LEU A 597 0.23 -22.57 19.77
C LEU A 597 1.57 -23.14 20.24
N THR A 598 1.54 -24.34 20.81
CA THR A 598 2.75 -25.10 21.15
C THR A 598 3.45 -25.64 19.89
N ALA A 599 4.74 -25.98 20.02
CA ALA A 599 5.51 -26.57 18.93
C ALA A 599 4.87 -27.86 18.38
N ASP A 600 4.34 -28.72 19.27
CA ASP A 600 3.69 -29.97 18.89
C ASP A 600 2.37 -29.73 18.16
N CYS A 601 1.56 -28.76 18.60
CA CYS A 601 0.34 -28.37 17.89
C CYS A 601 0.66 -27.88 16.48
N LYS A 602 1.65 -26.99 16.33
CA LYS A 602 2.08 -26.48 15.01
C LYS A 602 2.55 -27.62 14.10
N LYS A 603 3.34 -28.56 14.61
CA LYS A 603 3.81 -29.72 13.84
C LYS A 603 2.65 -30.60 13.34
N LYS A 604 1.67 -30.90 14.19
CA LYS A 604 0.48 -31.67 13.81
C LYS A 604 -0.38 -30.92 12.78
N ILE A 605 -0.60 -29.62 12.98
CA ILE A 605 -1.34 -28.77 12.04
C ILE A 605 -0.63 -28.72 10.67
N TYR A 606 0.69 -28.55 10.68
CA TYR A 606 1.48 -28.55 9.44
C TYR A 606 1.34 -29.89 8.70
N GLN A 607 1.44 -31.02 9.40
CA GLN A 607 1.21 -32.34 8.79
C GLN A 607 -0.18 -32.48 8.16
N LEU A 608 -1.22 -32.00 8.84
CA LEU A 608 -2.58 -31.96 8.27
C LEU A 608 -2.66 -31.07 7.02
N ALA A 609 -1.99 -29.91 7.04
CA ALA A 609 -1.88 -29.05 5.87
C ALA A 609 -1.24 -29.77 4.68
N ARG A 610 -0.21 -30.60 4.93
CA ARG A 610 0.40 -31.44 3.89
C ARG A 610 -0.56 -32.49 3.35
N CYS A 611 -1.25 -33.20 4.23
CA CYS A 611 -2.17 -34.27 3.85
C CYS A 611 -3.33 -33.75 3.00
N TYR A 612 -3.96 -32.65 3.42
CA TYR A 612 -5.15 -32.09 2.78
C TYR A 612 -4.85 -30.97 1.78
N ASN A 613 -3.56 -30.64 1.60
CA ASN A 613 -3.04 -29.66 0.66
C ASN A 613 -3.65 -28.24 0.78
N PHE A 614 -3.73 -27.71 2.00
CA PHE A 614 -4.11 -26.31 2.23
C PHE A 614 -2.91 -25.46 2.63
N LEU A 615 -3.02 -24.14 2.42
CA LEU A 615 -2.02 -23.13 2.84
C LEU A 615 -2.19 -22.75 4.31
N ILE A 616 -1.13 -22.25 4.95
CA ILE A 616 -1.22 -21.69 6.30
C ILE A 616 -0.93 -20.18 6.20
N ILE A 617 -1.90 -19.36 6.59
CA ILE A 617 -1.74 -17.93 6.77
C ILE A 617 -1.42 -17.70 8.24
N GLU A 618 -0.12 -17.53 8.53
CA GLU A 618 0.43 -17.31 9.86
C GLU A 618 0.47 -15.80 10.15
N ASP A 619 -0.59 -15.25 10.77
CA ASP A 619 -0.67 -13.83 11.12
C ASP A 619 -0.10 -13.59 12.52
N ASP A 620 1.13 -13.09 12.61
CA ASP A 620 1.89 -13.08 13.86
C ASP A 620 2.32 -11.67 14.31
N PRO A 621 1.37 -10.76 14.58
CA PRO A 621 1.68 -9.40 15.00
C PRO A 621 2.31 -9.33 16.41
N TYR A 622 2.31 -10.44 17.15
CA TYR A 622 2.78 -10.55 18.52
C TYR A 622 4.05 -11.39 18.68
N TYR A 623 4.70 -11.83 17.60
CA TYR A 623 5.89 -12.69 17.67
C TYR A 623 6.97 -12.19 18.65
N PHE A 624 7.19 -10.88 18.68
CA PHE A 624 8.16 -10.26 19.57
C PHE A 624 7.64 -10.08 21.01
N LEU A 625 6.33 -10.01 21.22
CA LEU A 625 5.66 -9.78 22.50
C LEU A 625 5.26 -11.11 23.19
N GLN A 626 6.20 -12.05 23.27
CA GLN A 626 5.99 -13.32 23.96
C GLN A 626 6.55 -13.25 25.38
N PHE A 627 5.76 -13.70 26.37
CA PHE A 627 6.17 -13.63 27.77
C PHE A 627 7.00 -14.83 28.23
N GLU A 628 6.98 -15.93 27.50
CA GLU A 628 7.81 -17.11 27.77
C GLU A 628 9.27 -16.89 27.35
N LYS A 629 10.22 -17.53 28.05
CA LYS A 629 11.65 -17.42 27.73
C LYS A 629 12.03 -18.16 26.44
N THR A 630 11.36 -19.28 26.15
CA THR A 630 11.59 -20.11 24.97
C THR A 630 10.45 -19.93 23.98
N LYS A 631 10.78 -19.48 22.77
CA LYS A 631 9.78 -19.31 21.69
C LYS A 631 9.58 -20.63 20.95
N ALA A 632 8.32 -21.02 20.75
CA ALA A 632 7.99 -22.16 19.91
C ALA A 632 8.39 -21.89 18.44
N PRO A 633 8.86 -22.89 17.67
CA PRO A 633 9.11 -22.74 16.25
C PRO A 633 7.89 -22.18 15.52
N THR A 634 8.14 -21.38 14.48
CA THR A 634 7.07 -20.84 13.61
C THR A 634 6.64 -21.86 12.58
N PHE A 635 5.47 -21.68 11.95
CA PHE A 635 5.12 -22.49 10.78
C PHE A 635 6.13 -22.29 9.65
N LEU A 636 6.59 -21.05 9.47
CA LEU A 636 7.64 -20.71 8.51
C LEU A 636 8.94 -21.51 8.73
N SER A 637 9.38 -21.68 9.98
CA SER A 637 10.60 -22.43 10.34
C SER A 637 10.54 -23.92 9.96
N MET A 638 9.35 -24.50 9.83
CA MET A 638 9.15 -25.90 9.47
C MET A 638 8.60 -26.08 8.05
N ASP A 639 8.49 -24.99 7.27
CA ASP A 639 7.91 -25.05 5.94
C ASP A 639 8.89 -25.65 4.93
N VAL A 640 8.64 -26.90 4.55
CA VAL A 640 9.41 -27.65 3.54
C VAL A 640 8.68 -27.77 2.21
N ASP A 641 7.39 -27.43 2.15
CA ASP A 641 6.61 -27.52 0.92
C ASP A 641 6.31 -26.15 0.30
N GLY A 642 6.68 -25.05 0.94
CA GLY A 642 6.35 -23.70 0.48
C GLY A 642 4.84 -23.41 0.56
N ARG A 643 4.22 -23.70 1.71
CA ARG A 643 2.78 -23.54 1.94
C ARG A 643 2.41 -22.49 2.99
N VAL A 644 3.41 -21.84 3.60
CA VAL A 644 3.20 -20.85 4.66
C VAL A 644 3.35 -19.44 4.10
N ILE A 645 2.34 -18.61 4.33
CA ILE A 645 2.43 -17.15 4.17
C ILE A 645 2.39 -16.56 5.57
N ARG A 646 3.51 -16.01 6.01
CA ARG A 646 3.64 -15.37 7.31
C ARG A 646 3.43 -13.86 7.16
N CYS A 647 2.61 -13.28 8.03
CA CYS A 647 2.33 -11.86 8.09
C CYS A 647 2.90 -11.28 9.39
N ASP A 648 3.82 -10.33 9.29
CA ASP A 648 4.43 -9.66 10.42
C ASP A 648 4.14 -8.14 10.38
N THR A 649 4.30 -7.46 11.52
CA THR A 649 4.10 -6.01 11.60
C THR A 649 5.06 -5.30 12.54
N PHE A 650 5.41 -4.06 12.17
CA PHE A 650 6.08 -3.13 13.07
C PHE A 650 5.12 -2.40 14.02
N SER A 651 3.80 -2.59 13.86
CA SER A 651 2.80 -1.79 14.58
C SER A 651 2.89 -1.97 16.10
N LYS A 652 3.25 -3.16 16.59
CA LYS A 652 3.29 -3.48 18.02
C LYS A 652 4.65 -3.23 18.69
N ILE A 653 5.71 -3.08 17.88
CA ILE A 653 7.09 -2.97 18.37
C ILE A 653 7.74 -1.62 18.05
N LEU A 654 7.32 -0.95 16.97
CA LEU A 654 7.95 0.28 16.49
C LEU A 654 6.95 1.43 16.56
N SER A 655 5.90 1.35 15.74
CA SER A 655 4.89 2.38 15.63
C SER A 655 3.74 1.87 14.76
N ALA A 656 2.52 2.04 15.27
CA ALA A 656 1.32 1.78 14.49
C ALA A 656 1.10 2.82 13.38
N GLY A 657 1.47 4.08 13.63
CA GLY A 657 1.29 5.22 12.72
C GLY A 657 2.17 5.21 11.48
N LEU A 658 3.33 4.53 11.52
CA LEU A 658 4.17 4.29 10.34
C LEU A 658 3.48 3.40 9.29
N ARG A 659 2.53 2.55 9.72
CA ARG A 659 1.81 1.58 8.87
C ARG A 659 2.76 0.68 8.07
N LEU A 660 3.72 0.06 8.75
CA LEU A 660 4.64 -0.91 8.14
C LEU A 660 4.30 -2.34 8.58
N GLY A 661 4.05 -3.19 7.59
CA GLY A 661 3.97 -4.65 7.73
C GLY A 661 4.81 -5.31 6.64
N PHE A 662 4.99 -6.61 6.74
CA PHE A 662 5.64 -7.37 5.69
C PHE A 662 5.12 -8.80 5.65
N LEU A 663 5.15 -9.39 4.47
CA LEU A 663 4.83 -10.79 4.24
C LEU A 663 6.11 -11.55 3.94
N THR A 664 6.20 -12.76 4.48
CA THR A 664 7.24 -13.73 4.15
C THR A 664 6.57 -15.00 3.63
N GLY A 665 6.98 -15.50 2.47
CA GLY A 665 6.39 -16.70 1.90
C GLY A 665 7.09 -17.19 0.65
N PRO A 666 6.55 -18.23 -0.01
CA PRO A 666 7.12 -18.76 -1.25
C PRO A 666 6.98 -17.73 -2.38
N LYS A 667 8.06 -17.55 -3.15
CA LYS A 667 8.15 -16.56 -4.23
C LYS A 667 6.94 -16.52 -5.17
N PRO A 668 6.40 -17.63 -5.70
CA PRO A 668 5.24 -17.58 -6.59
C PRO A 668 3.99 -16.92 -5.98
N LEU A 669 3.81 -16.97 -4.65
CA LEU A 669 2.69 -16.31 -3.97
C LEU A 669 3.03 -14.85 -3.67
N ILE A 670 4.26 -14.56 -3.23
CA ILE A 670 4.72 -13.19 -2.94
C ILE A 670 4.74 -12.34 -4.21
N ASP A 671 5.20 -12.88 -5.35
CA ASP A 671 5.18 -12.19 -6.64
C ASP A 671 3.75 -11.79 -7.05
N ARG A 672 2.74 -12.61 -6.72
CA ARG A 672 1.33 -12.28 -6.97
C ARG A 672 0.79 -11.21 -6.04
N VAL A 673 1.22 -11.20 -4.77
CA VAL A 673 0.90 -10.09 -3.85
C VAL A 673 1.55 -8.79 -4.34
N ILE A 674 2.79 -8.83 -4.82
CA ILE A 674 3.48 -7.66 -5.41
C ILE A 674 2.71 -7.15 -6.63
N LEU A 675 2.27 -8.03 -7.52
CA LEU A 675 1.44 -7.64 -8.68
C LEU A 675 0.11 -7.00 -8.26
N HIS A 676 -0.55 -7.53 -7.22
CA HIS A 676 -1.76 -6.92 -6.68
C HIS A 676 -1.45 -5.55 -6.03
N MET A 677 -0.35 -5.42 -5.31
CA MET A 677 0.07 -4.13 -4.76
C MET A 677 0.33 -3.10 -5.85
N GLN A 678 0.95 -3.48 -6.97
CA GLN A 678 1.21 -2.60 -8.11
C GLN A 678 -0.08 -1.99 -8.67
N SER A 679 -1.19 -2.73 -8.70
CA SER A 679 -2.47 -2.22 -9.16
C SER A 679 -3.25 -1.46 -8.09
N SER A 680 -3.05 -1.74 -6.80
CA SER A 680 -3.86 -1.16 -5.71
C SER A 680 -3.20 0.00 -4.97
N THR A 681 -2.03 -0.21 -4.38
CA THR A 681 -1.37 0.78 -3.48
C THR A 681 -0.11 1.36 -4.09
N MET A 682 0.36 0.77 -5.20
CA MET A 682 1.65 0.97 -5.87
C MET A 682 2.84 0.53 -5.02
N HIS A 683 3.02 1.12 -3.84
CA HIS A 683 4.05 0.77 -2.87
C HIS A 683 3.72 1.37 -1.50
N THR A 684 4.33 0.81 -0.45
CA THR A 684 4.27 1.37 0.91
C THR A 684 5.01 2.69 1.00
N SER A 685 4.58 3.61 1.88
CA SER A 685 5.24 4.90 2.14
C SER A 685 6.77 4.74 2.23
N THR A 686 7.49 5.29 1.25
CA THR A 686 8.95 5.25 1.22
C THR A 686 9.53 6.05 2.39
N PHE A 687 8.85 7.13 2.80
CA PHE A 687 9.23 7.92 3.96
C PHE A 687 9.11 7.11 5.26
N SER A 688 8.01 6.37 5.45
CA SER A 688 7.85 5.50 6.62
C SER A 688 8.93 4.41 6.66
N GLN A 689 9.23 3.79 5.51
CA GLN A 689 10.31 2.80 5.39
C GLN A 689 11.68 3.40 5.70
N ALA A 690 11.99 4.60 5.19
CA ALA A 690 13.24 5.30 5.47
C ALA A 690 13.38 5.68 6.94
N SER A 691 12.31 6.12 7.60
CA SER A 691 12.30 6.39 9.04
C SER A 691 12.53 5.12 9.86
N ALA A 692 11.96 3.99 9.45
CA ALA A 692 12.25 2.70 10.08
C ALA A 692 13.73 2.32 9.90
N ILE A 693 14.30 2.45 8.70
CA ILE A 693 15.74 2.22 8.48
C ILE A 693 16.58 3.13 9.38
N ALA A 694 16.29 4.43 9.42
CA ALA A 694 17.07 5.38 10.21
C ALA A 694 17.08 4.98 11.70
N GLN A 695 15.95 4.47 12.20
CA GLN A 695 15.86 3.93 13.54
C GLN A 695 16.65 2.62 13.73
N LEU A 696 16.52 1.69 12.79
CA LEU A 696 17.29 0.45 12.79
C LEU A 696 18.80 0.69 12.73
N HIS A 697 19.22 1.74 12.02
CA HIS A 697 20.60 2.22 12.01
C HIS A 697 21.02 2.85 13.34
N ASN A 698 20.14 3.55 14.05
CA ASN A 698 20.51 4.09 15.35
C ASN A 698 20.73 3.02 16.43
N TYR A 699 19.99 1.91 16.34
CA TYR A 699 20.28 0.73 17.15
C TYR A 699 21.72 0.20 16.94
N LEU A 700 22.40 0.59 15.85
CA LEU A 700 23.83 0.34 15.61
C LEU A 700 24.74 1.26 16.41
N THR A 701 24.46 2.56 16.43
CA THR A 701 25.36 3.60 16.97
C THR A 701 25.40 3.58 18.50
N GLY A 702 24.28 3.29 19.17
CA GLY A 702 24.24 3.07 20.62
C GLY A 702 25.12 1.89 21.09
N LEU A 703 25.26 0.87 20.25
CA LEU A 703 26.15 -0.27 20.50
C LEU A 703 27.62 0.06 20.19
N PHE A 704 27.86 0.81 19.09
CA PHE A 704 29.20 1.23 18.64
C PHE A 704 29.96 2.09 19.67
N LEU A 705 29.25 2.92 20.43
CA LEU A 705 29.84 3.69 21.55
C LEU A 705 30.37 2.79 22.68
N LYS A 706 29.81 1.59 22.87
CA LYS A 706 30.32 0.59 23.84
C LYS A 706 31.44 -0.29 23.26
N THR A 707 31.57 -0.41 21.94
CA THR A 707 32.54 -1.30 21.27
C THR A 707 33.75 -0.58 20.65
N LYS A 708 33.84 0.76 20.74
CA LYS A 708 35.01 1.55 20.27
C LYS A 708 36.36 1.00 20.76
N CYS A 709 36.42 0.35 21.92
CA CYS A 709 37.63 -0.29 22.44
C CYS A 709 38.12 -1.47 21.57
N PHE A 710 37.23 -2.21 20.90
CA PHE A 710 37.59 -3.45 20.19
C PHE A 710 38.06 -3.19 18.74
N ILE A 711 37.46 -2.21 18.05
CA ILE A 711 37.84 -1.87 16.67
C ILE A 711 39.21 -1.18 16.61
N LEU A 712 39.56 -0.37 17.63
CA LEU A 712 40.91 0.21 17.76
C LEU A 712 42.00 -0.87 17.93
N LEU A 713 41.70 -1.98 18.62
CA LEU A 713 42.59 -3.15 18.75
C LEU A 713 42.77 -3.89 17.41
N CYS A 714 41.71 -4.05 16.61
CA CYS A 714 41.80 -4.69 15.30
C CYS A 714 42.52 -3.83 14.25
N ILE A 715 42.38 -2.50 14.32
CA ILE A 715 43.11 -1.56 13.45
C ILE A 715 44.62 -1.63 13.71
N GLN A 716 45.04 -1.81 14.98
CA GLN A 716 46.45 -2.07 15.32
C GLN A 716 46.98 -3.37 14.72
N HIS A 717 46.15 -4.42 14.61
CA HIS A 717 46.56 -5.73 14.08
C HIS A 717 46.58 -5.80 12.54
N SER A 718 45.76 -5.00 11.84
CA SER A 718 45.64 -5.02 10.37
C SER A 718 46.74 -4.27 9.60
N ARG A 719 47.61 -3.53 10.29
CA ARG A 719 48.75 -2.81 9.68
C ARG A 719 49.84 -3.74 9.10
N THR A 720 49.71 -5.06 9.25
CA THR A 720 50.74 -6.04 8.87
C THR A 720 50.47 -6.78 7.55
N ASN A 721 49.31 -6.61 6.89
CA ASN A 721 49.05 -7.31 5.61
C ASN A 721 48.27 -6.45 4.61
N SER A 722 48.99 -5.87 3.64
CA SER A 722 48.45 -4.97 2.63
C SER A 722 48.29 -5.70 1.29
N ARG A 723 47.03 -5.83 0.82
CA ARG A 723 46.58 -5.78 -0.60
C ARG A 723 45.17 -6.34 -0.84
N LYS A 724 44.45 -6.89 0.16
CA LYS A 724 43.03 -7.31 0.03
C LYS A 724 42.05 -6.70 1.06
N ALA A 725 42.53 -5.86 1.98
CA ALA A 725 41.76 -5.36 3.12
C ALA A 725 40.56 -4.42 2.81
N PRO A 726 40.57 -3.49 1.83
CA PRO A 726 39.52 -2.47 1.73
C PRO A 726 38.13 -3.01 1.41
N ILE A 727 38.04 -4.00 0.51
CA ILE A 727 36.78 -4.60 0.07
C ILE A 727 36.24 -5.57 1.13
N CYS A 728 37.13 -6.38 1.73
CA CYS A 728 36.73 -7.28 2.82
C CYS A 728 36.30 -6.51 4.07
N MET A 729 36.91 -5.36 4.35
CA MET A 729 36.56 -4.54 5.51
C MET A 729 35.26 -3.76 5.30
N GLN A 730 34.94 -3.31 4.07
CA GLN A 730 33.63 -2.75 3.76
C GLN A 730 32.51 -3.79 3.81
N ILE A 731 32.75 -5.01 3.31
CA ILE A 731 31.80 -6.13 3.41
C ILE A 731 31.61 -6.54 4.88
N LEU A 732 32.71 -6.67 5.64
CA LEU A 732 32.67 -7.02 7.06
C LEU A 732 31.98 -5.92 7.89
N ILE A 733 32.25 -4.64 7.62
CA ILE A 733 31.57 -3.53 8.28
C ILE A 733 30.10 -3.51 7.89
N SER A 734 29.74 -3.73 6.62
CA SER A 734 28.33 -3.83 6.19
C SER A 734 27.60 -5.02 6.82
N GLU A 735 28.25 -6.18 6.94
CA GLU A 735 27.72 -7.36 7.63
C GLU A 735 27.59 -7.15 9.15
N LEU A 736 28.58 -6.53 9.79
CA LEU A 736 28.54 -6.21 11.22
C LEU A 736 27.50 -5.13 11.51
N LEU A 737 27.39 -4.11 10.65
CA LEU A 737 26.34 -3.09 10.72
C LEU A 737 24.95 -3.70 10.46
N HIS A 738 24.79 -4.68 9.58
CA HIS A 738 23.49 -5.37 9.43
C HIS A 738 23.13 -6.22 10.66
N LYS A 739 24.07 -7.04 11.15
CA LYS A 739 23.85 -7.95 12.30
C LYS A 739 23.64 -7.21 13.63
N TRP A 740 24.27 -6.04 13.83
CA TRP A 740 24.12 -5.29 15.08
C TRP A 740 22.80 -4.52 15.20
N GLY A 741 22.15 -4.19 14.08
CA GLY A 741 20.88 -3.43 14.09
C GLY A 741 19.73 -4.31 14.51
N GLN A 742 19.80 -5.59 14.12
CA GLN A 742 18.91 -6.63 14.62
C GLN A 742 19.01 -6.76 16.14
N LYS A 743 20.22 -6.77 16.69
CA LYS A 743 20.42 -6.88 18.15
C LYS A 743 19.72 -5.74 18.90
N GLY A 744 19.91 -4.49 18.47
CA GLY A 744 19.26 -3.38 19.16
C GLY A 744 17.74 -3.31 18.96
N LEU A 745 17.20 -3.80 17.83
CA LEU A 745 15.75 -4.05 17.69
C LEU A 745 15.28 -5.09 18.69
N LEU A 746 15.97 -6.23 18.82
CA LEU A 746 15.60 -7.29 19.76
C LEU A 746 15.66 -6.78 21.21
N GLU A 747 16.69 -6.03 21.57
CA GLU A 747 16.78 -5.36 22.88
C GLU A 747 15.63 -4.36 23.11
N HIS A 748 15.20 -3.63 22.08
CA HIS A 748 14.03 -2.77 22.17
C HIS A 748 12.75 -3.59 22.35
N ALA A 749 12.56 -4.64 21.56
CA ALA A 749 11.43 -5.56 21.69
C ALA A 749 11.38 -6.21 23.09
N ASP A 750 12.52 -6.55 23.68
CA ASP A 750 12.61 -7.06 25.05
C ASP A 750 12.16 -6.01 26.07
N ARG A 751 12.55 -4.73 25.90
CA ARG A 751 12.06 -3.63 26.76
C ARG A 751 10.56 -3.44 26.65
N VAL A 752 10.03 -3.45 25.42
CA VAL A 752 8.57 -3.34 25.17
C VAL A 752 7.84 -4.54 25.78
N THR A 753 8.38 -5.75 25.63
CA THR A 753 7.82 -6.97 26.22
C THR A 753 7.85 -6.93 27.75
N ALA A 754 8.94 -6.44 28.35
CA ALA A 754 9.03 -6.25 29.79
C ALA A 754 7.98 -5.25 30.30
N PHE A 755 7.76 -4.15 29.57
CA PHE A 755 6.67 -3.21 29.88
C PHE A 755 5.30 -3.91 29.88
N TYR A 756 4.97 -4.67 28.82
CA TYR A 756 3.69 -5.38 28.76
C TYR A 756 3.56 -6.52 29.77
N ARG A 757 4.66 -7.16 30.16
CA ARG A 757 4.68 -8.15 31.24
C ARG A 757 4.24 -7.51 32.55
N THR A 758 4.80 -6.33 32.88
CA THR A 758 4.38 -5.56 34.06
C THR A 758 2.90 -5.17 34.01
N GLN A 759 2.39 -4.73 32.85
CA GLN A 759 0.97 -4.40 32.69
C GLN A 759 0.06 -5.63 32.86
N ARG A 760 0.45 -6.77 32.28
CA ARG A 760 -0.26 -8.05 32.44
C ARG A 760 -0.31 -8.46 33.91
N ASP A 761 0.83 -8.45 34.61
CA ASP A 761 0.91 -8.88 36.00
C ASP A 761 0.09 -7.97 36.92
N ALA A 762 0.10 -6.66 36.66
CA ALA A 762 -0.77 -5.70 37.33
C ALA A 762 -2.27 -5.98 37.06
N MET A 763 -2.63 -6.33 35.83
CA MET A 763 -4.02 -6.67 35.47
C MET A 763 -4.47 -7.98 36.14
N LEU A 764 -3.62 -9.01 36.16
CA LEU A 764 -3.89 -10.27 36.85
C LEU A 764 -4.03 -10.07 38.37
N ALA A 765 -3.15 -9.28 38.99
CA ALA A 765 -3.24 -8.95 40.41
C ALA A 765 -4.51 -8.15 40.73
N ALA A 766 -4.90 -7.21 39.86
CA ALA A 766 -6.16 -6.47 40.01
C ALA A 766 -7.38 -7.38 39.85
N ALA A 767 -7.37 -8.29 38.88
CA ALA A 767 -8.42 -9.27 38.66
C ALA A 767 -8.55 -10.23 39.86
N ASP A 768 -7.44 -10.75 40.38
CA ASP A 768 -7.41 -11.60 41.57
C ASP A 768 -7.95 -10.87 42.81
N LYS A 769 -7.52 -9.61 43.04
CA LYS A 769 -8.05 -8.76 44.12
C LYS A 769 -9.56 -8.55 43.98
N TRP A 770 -10.03 -8.31 42.75
CA TRP A 770 -11.46 -8.09 42.48
C TRP A 770 -12.27 -9.37 42.67
N LEU A 771 -11.80 -10.52 42.16
CA LEU A 771 -12.44 -11.82 42.32
C LEU A 771 -12.48 -12.25 43.79
N LYS A 772 -11.41 -12.05 44.55
CA LYS A 772 -11.38 -12.28 46.01
C LYS A 772 -12.34 -11.34 46.74
N GLY A 773 -12.37 -10.06 46.37
CA GLY A 773 -13.32 -9.09 46.92
C GLY A 773 -14.78 -9.43 46.60
N TYR A 774 -15.04 -9.90 45.38
CA TYR A 774 -16.37 -10.32 44.93
C TYR A 774 -16.80 -11.62 45.59
N SER A 775 -15.89 -12.59 45.77
CA SER A 775 -16.12 -13.80 46.56
C SER A 775 -16.46 -13.47 48.01
N ASN A 776 -15.71 -12.55 48.64
CA ASN A 776 -16.01 -12.07 49.99
C ASN A 776 -17.34 -11.30 50.07
N TYR A 777 -17.70 -10.54 49.03
CA TYR A 777 -18.99 -9.87 48.93
C TYR A 777 -20.14 -10.86 48.78
N LEU A 778 -20.01 -11.89 47.93
CA LEU A 778 -20.98 -12.97 47.80
C LEU A 778 -21.15 -13.73 49.11
N LEU A 779 -20.05 -14.07 49.80
CA LEU A 779 -20.07 -14.70 51.12
C LEU A 779 -20.67 -13.81 52.22
N GLY A 780 -20.56 -12.48 52.10
CA GLY A 780 -21.13 -11.51 53.05
C GLY A 780 -22.60 -11.17 52.80
N VAL A 781 -23.07 -11.24 51.55
CA VAL A 781 -24.47 -10.97 51.16
C VAL A 781 -25.33 -12.23 51.23
N MET A 782 -24.73 -13.41 51.04
CA MET A 782 -25.39 -14.69 51.27
C MET A 782 -25.30 -15.09 52.74
N HIS A 783 -26.16 -14.50 53.58
CA HIS A 783 -26.60 -15.15 54.82
C HIS A 783 -27.45 -16.39 54.45
N ILE A 784 -26.80 -17.43 53.94
CA ILE A 784 -27.40 -18.76 53.77
C ILE A 784 -27.21 -19.49 55.10
N PRO A 785 -28.29 -19.83 55.83
CA PRO A 785 -28.17 -20.63 57.03
C PRO A 785 -27.56 -21.98 56.65
N GLN A 786 -26.56 -22.42 57.42
CA GLN A 786 -25.91 -23.72 57.29
C GLN A 786 -26.96 -24.83 57.24
N LYS A 787 -27.33 -25.28 56.05
CA LYS A 787 -27.92 -26.59 55.77
C LYS A 787 -27.88 -26.87 54.26
N HIS A 788 -26.89 -27.69 53.89
CA HIS A 788 -26.77 -28.47 52.65
C HIS A 788 -27.12 -27.77 51.33
N VAL A 789 -26.13 -27.08 50.71
CA VAL A 789 -26.06 -27.00 49.24
C VAL A 789 -24.59 -27.03 48.79
N VAL A 790 -24.36 -27.84 47.76
CA VAL A 790 -23.11 -28.22 47.09
C VAL A 790 -22.42 -27.00 46.44
N LEU A 791 -21.68 -26.20 47.21
CA LEU A 791 -20.83 -25.11 46.66
C LEU A 791 -19.35 -25.50 46.58
N ASP A 792 -18.86 -26.38 47.46
CA ASP A 792 -17.46 -26.80 47.46
C ASP A 792 -17.09 -27.53 46.16
N THR A 793 -17.97 -28.38 45.61
CA THR A 793 -17.67 -29.14 44.39
C THR A 793 -17.58 -28.25 43.13
N VAL A 794 -18.31 -27.13 43.09
CA VAL A 794 -18.28 -26.19 41.95
C VAL A 794 -17.08 -25.25 42.04
N ILE A 795 -16.73 -24.80 43.25
CA ILE A 795 -15.54 -23.97 43.45
C ILE A 795 -14.27 -24.80 43.25
N THR A 796 -14.23 -26.06 43.74
CA THR A 796 -13.08 -26.95 43.48
C THR A 796 -12.97 -27.32 42.01
N SER A 797 -14.06 -27.54 41.26
CA SER A 797 -13.95 -27.80 39.81
C SER A 797 -13.50 -26.57 39.01
N ILE A 798 -13.89 -25.36 39.43
CA ILE A 798 -13.44 -24.11 38.80
C ILE A 798 -11.96 -23.83 39.15
N LEU A 799 -11.52 -24.16 40.37
CA LEU A 799 -10.13 -23.99 40.79
C LEU A 799 -9.20 -25.07 40.19
N ASP A 800 -9.68 -26.30 40.02
CA ASP A 800 -8.94 -27.38 39.35
C ASP A 800 -8.81 -27.15 37.84
N GLU A 801 -9.80 -26.51 37.18
CA GLU A 801 -9.68 -26.07 35.78
C GLU A 801 -8.73 -24.87 35.60
N MET A 802 -8.45 -24.11 36.67
CA MET A 802 -7.57 -22.93 36.64
C MET A 802 -6.10 -23.21 37.01
N ASP A 803 -5.72 -24.46 37.31
CA ASP A 803 -4.38 -24.94 37.72
C ASP A 803 -3.35 -23.83 38.03
N LEU A 804 -3.56 -23.17 39.17
CA LEU A 804 -2.61 -22.25 39.80
C LEU A 804 -1.68 -23.01 40.76
N SER A 805 -1.49 -24.33 40.58
CA SER A 805 -0.67 -25.16 41.47
C SER A 805 0.67 -25.56 40.85
N SER A 806 1.56 -24.58 40.70
CA SER A 806 3.01 -24.83 40.69
C SER A 806 3.71 -23.82 41.61
N PRO A 807 4.42 -24.25 42.67
CA PRO A 807 5.18 -23.34 43.51
C PRO A 807 6.50 -22.94 42.85
N VAL A 808 6.65 -21.62 42.64
CA VAL A 808 7.86 -20.78 42.47
C VAL A 808 8.78 -21.05 41.27
#